data_AF-A0A3P8TG50-F1
#
_entry.id   AF-A0A3P8TG50-F1
#
_cell.length_a   1.000
_cell.length_b   1.000
_cell.length_c   1.000
_cell.angle_alpha   90.00
_cell.angle_beta   90.00
_cell.angle_gamma   90.00
#
_symmetry.space_group_name_H-M   'P 1'
#
loop_
_entity.id
_entity.type
_entity.pdbx_description
1 polymer ?
#
loop_
_entity_poly.entity_id
_entity_poly.type
_entity_poly.pdbx_seq_one_letter_code
_entity_poly.pdbx_strand_id
1 'polypeptide(L)'
;YTDEHDAVQKKTFTKWINAQFSKTGKTSIKDMFSDLRDGRKLLDLLEGLTGTVLTKERGSTRVHSLNNVNKVLQVLHQNNVDLVNIGGTDIVDGNHKLTLGLIWSIILHWQVKDVMKDIMSNLQQTNSEKILLSWVRQCTRSYPEVNVLNFTTSWSDGLALNGILHHFRPNAFSWDQVVKLSPVERLDHAFTVAKDQLAIERLLDPEDVAVQLPDKKSIIMYITSLFAVLPKDVSMEAIREVETLPRKYKVEAEDSGPRLSAQVKRSSPRPETPSTLTETEGEMEGSLLEVDLYSYQTTLEEVLTWLLSAEDALHIQDEVSDDVEEVKEQFHTHEAFMMELTAHQSSVGNVLQAGNQLIAQGNLTEEEEEEIREQMSLLNSRWENLRVASMDRQARLHEVLMDLQQQQLQQLSDWLTQTEERIRRIEIEPAAKDLEIYKEMIEQHKELQNDLEAEQVKVNSLTHMVVVVDENSGESATAALEEQLQSLGERWAAVCRWTEERWHKLQEVFMVWQQLISDQGLFKEWLTEKEEALSEVQTSNFKDSSEMNTNVRQLAILKEDMEKKRRTLDKLSDAGQDVIVLLQSAEAGAKIEADTEELAHRWDNLVQKLEDCSFQVCVAYSHIMCKGRIIYCSGFALLPCPLSSHLLSVLLTVWMTVWLSRVETKPECILILFNQC
;
A
#
# COMPACT_ATOMS: atom_id res chain seq x y z
N TYR A 1 2.01 -7.48 -14.07
CA TYR A 1 0.89 -8.13 -14.76
C TYR A 1 -0.40 -8.07 -13.94
N THR A 2 -0.47 -8.59 -12.71
CA THR A 2 -1.69 -8.53 -11.88
C THR A 2 -2.16 -7.09 -11.61
N ASP A 3 -1.24 -6.18 -11.24
CA ASP A 3 -1.59 -4.78 -10.95
C ASP A 3 -2.09 -4.00 -12.18
N GLU A 4 -1.61 -4.34 -13.38
CA GLU A 4 -2.05 -3.73 -14.63
C GLU A 4 -3.47 -4.19 -15.01
N HIS A 5 -3.78 -5.48 -14.84
CA HIS A 5 -5.13 -5.99 -15.02
C HIS A 5 -6.12 -5.36 -14.04
N ASP A 6 -5.74 -5.20 -12.77
CA ASP A 6 -6.58 -4.55 -11.75
C ASP A 6 -6.84 -3.07 -12.09
N ALA A 7 -5.85 -2.35 -12.64
CA ALA A 7 -6.01 -0.98 -13.09
C ALA A 7 -6.98 -0.86 -14.29
N VAL A 8 -6.87 -1.77 -15.26
CA VAL A 8 -7.78 -1.85 -16.42
C VAL A 8 -9.20 -2.19 -15.97
N GLN A 9 -9.35 -3.17 -15.07
CA GLN A 9 -10.65 -3.52 -14.48
C GLN A 9 -11.25 -2.35 -13.73
N LYS A 10 -10.48 -1.64 -12.90
CA LYS A 10 -10.94 -0.44 -12.19
C LYS A 10 -11.54 0.59 -13.15
N LYS A 11 -10.82 0.91 -14.23
CA LYS A 11 -11.25 1.88 -15.24
C LYS A 11 -12.53 1.42 -15.96
N THR A 12 -12.54 0.17 -16.41
CA THR A 12 -13.63 -0.40 -17.20
C THR A 12 -14.90 -0.57 -16.36
N PHE A 13 -14.79 -1.06 -15.12
CA PHE A 13 -15.91 -1.21 -14.18
C PHE A 13 -16.45 0.16 -13.74
N THR A 14 -15.59 1.16 -13.53
CA THR A 14 -16.03 2.53 -13.22
C THR A 14 -16.86 3.11 -14.38
N LYS A 15 -16.41 2.95 -15.62
CA LYS A 15 -17.17 3.35 -16.82
C LYS A 15 -18.52 2.62 -16.90
N TRP A 16 -18.53 1.33 -16.58
CA TRP A 16 -19.76 0.54 -16.58
C TRP A 16 -20.77 1.01 -15.53
N ILE A 17 -20.33 1.23 -14.28
CA ILE A 17 -21.19 1.77 -13.21
C ILE A 17 -21.79 3.11 -13.64
N ASN A 18 -20.95 3.99 -14.19
CA ASN A 18 -21.40 5.31 -14.66
C ASN A 18 -22.40 5.22 -15.84
N ALA A 19 -22.26 4.22 -16.72
CA ALA A 19 -23.24 3.95 -17.76
C ALA A 19 -24.60 3.52 -17.19
N GLN A 20 -24.62 2.70 -16.14
CA GLN A 20 -25.88 2.33 -15.44
C GLN A 20 -26.49 3.50 -14.67
N PHE A 21 -25.66 4.33 -14.05
CA PHE A 21 -26.11 5.56 -13.37
C PHE A 21 -26.70 6.58 -14.32
N SER A 22 -26.13 6.74 -15.52
CA SER A 22 -26.67 7.61 -16.55
C SER A 22 -28.11 7.20 -16.94
N LYS A 23 -28.37 5.88 -17.09
CA LYS A 23 -29.71 5.36 -17.41
C LYS A 23 -30.73 5.60 -16.29
N THR A 24 -30.29 5.64 -15.04
CA THR A 24 -31.15 5.74 -13.86
C THR A 24 -31.16 7.13 -13.22
N GLY A 25 -30.49 8.11 -13.84
CA GLY A 25 -30.39 9.49 -13.35
C GLY A 25 -29.59 9.64 -12.05
N LYS A 26 -28.71 8.68 -11.73
CA LYS A 26 -27.86 8.72 -10.54
C LYS A 26 -26.56 9.48 -10.80
N THR A 27 -25.96 10.03 -9.76
CA THR A 27 -24.68 10.76 -9.88
C THR A 27 -23.52 9.80 -10.12
N SER A 28 -22.68 10.12 -11.11
CA SER A 28 -21.49 9.35 -11.47
C SER A 28 -20.46 9.28 -10.34
N ILE A 29 -19.70 8.19 -10.30
CA ILE A 29 -18.54 8.01 -9.45
C ILE A 29 -17.26 8.39 -10.19
N LYS A 30 -16.24 8.83 -9.44
CA LYS A 30 -14.92 9.20 -9.94
C LYS A 30 -13.90 8.09 -9.68
N ASP A 31 -13.90 7.56 -8.46
CA ASP A 31 -13.01 6.47 -8.06
C ASP A 31 -13.83 5.41 -7.32
N MET A 32 -13.98 4.24 -7.95
CA MET A 32 -14.76 3.16 -7.38
C MET A 32 -14.25 2.66 -6.02
N PHE A 33 -12.95 2.77 -5.71
CA PHE A 33 -12.42 2.27 -4.44
C PHE A 33 -12.71 3.20 -3.27
N SER A 34 -12.94 4.48 -3.50
CA SER A 34 -13.35 5.42 -2.45
C SER A 34 -14.86 5.63 -2.44
N ASP A 35 -15.48 5.79 -3.61
CA ASP A 35 -16.88 6.18 -3.74
C ASP A 35 -17.87 5.03 -3.41
N LEU A 36 -17.41 3.77 -3.40
CA LEU A 36 -18.25 2.62 -3.06
C LEU A 36 -18.19 2.22 -1.58
N ARG A 37 -17.23 2.74 -0.80
CA ARG A 37 -16.96 2.30 0.59
C ARG A 37 -18.11 2.54 1.55
N ASP A 38 -18.93 3.56 1.31
CA ASP A 38 -20.07 3.89 2.18
C ASP A 38 -21.32 3.04 1.88
N GLY A 39 -21.24 2.18 0.87
CA GLY A 39 -22.32 1.29 0.41
C GLY A 39 -23.48 1.98 -0.30
N ARG A 40 -23.56 3.32 -0.33
CA ARG A 40 -24.72 4.03 -0.88
C ARG A 40 -24.77 3.98 -2.39
N LYS A 41 -23.60 4.13 -3.03
CA LYS A 41 -23.46 4.01 -4.47
C LYS A 41 -23.69 2.59 -4.96
N LEU A 42 -23.29 1.59 -4.17
CA LEU A 42 -23.64 0.19 -4.43
C LEU A 42 -25.15 -0.04 -4.35
N LEU A 43 -25.83 0.53 -3.34
CA LEU A 43 -27.29 0.47 -3.26
C LEU A 43 -27.97 1.23 -4.42
N ASP A 44 -27.48 2.41 -4.82
CA ASP A 44 -27.97 3.12 -6.01
C ASP A 44 -27.85 2.26 -7.28
N LEU A 45 -26.76 1.50 -7.41
CA LEU A 45 -26.52 0.61 -8.54
C LEU A 45 -27.50 -0.54 -8.53
N LEU A 46 -27.66 -1.21 -7.38
CA LEU A 46 -28.61 -2.31 -7.23
C LEU A 46 -30.05 -1.86 -7.44
N GLU A 47 -30.46 -0.70 -6.96
CA GLU A 47 -31.79 -0.13 -7.25
C GLU A 47 -32.05 -0.02 -8.76
N GLY A 48 -31.02 0.38 -9.52
CA GLY A 48 -31.09 0.48 -10.97
C GLY A 48 -31.19 -0.87 -11.69
N LEU A 49 -30.54 -1.90 -11.15
CA LEU A 49 -30.49 -3.23 -11.74
C LEU A 49 -31.71 -4.10 -11.37
N THR A 50 -32.16 -4.03 -10.12
CA THR A 50 -33.32 -4.78 -9.63
C THR A 50 -34.65 -4.08 -9.93
N GLY A 51 -34.62 -2.76 -10.17
CA GLY A 51 -35.81 -1.92 -10.25
C GLY A 51 -36.54 -1.73 -8.91
N THR A 52 -35.95 -2.18 -7.80
CA THR A 52 -36.53 -2.06 -6.44
C THR A 52 -35.87 -0.91 -5.68
N VAL A 53 -36.67 -0.11 -4.97
CA VAL A 53 -36.14 0.99 -4.14
C VAL A 53 -35.54 0.41 -2.86
N LEU A 54 -34.28 0.77 -2.55
CA LEU A 54 -33.52 0.24 -1.42
C LEU A 54 -33.24 1.33 -0.40
N THR A 55 -33.72 1.14 0.84
CA THR A 55 -33.46 2.09 1.93
C THR A 55 -31.96 2.21 2.20
N LYS A 56 -31.43 3.44 2.24
CA LYS A 56 -30.03 3.74 2.57
C LYS A 56 -29.94 4.37 3.94
N GLU A 57 -29.01 3.87 4.74
CA GLU A 57 -28.73 4.41 6.06
C GLU A 57 -27.97 5.74 5.96
N ARG A 58 -28.45 6.72 6.72
CA ARG A 58 -27.91 8.09 6.77
C ARG A 58 -26.87 8.17 7.90
N GLY A 59 -25.78 8.89 7.67
CA GLY A 59 -24.65 8.97 8.60
C GLY A 59 -23.30 8.86 7.88
N SER A 60 -22.20 9.12 8.58
CA SER A 60 -20.84 9.08 8.03
C SER A 60 -19.88 8.21 8.84
N THR A 61 -20.36 7.52 9.87
CA THR A 61 -19.53 6.61 10.66
C THR A 61 -19.37 5.27 9.95
N ARG A 62 -18.29 4.54 10.27
CA ARG A 62 -18.00 3.21 9.70
C ARG A 62 -19.17 2.23 9.85
N VAL A 63 -19.91 2.29 10.97
CA VAL A 63 -21.09 1.44 11.22
C VAL A 63 -22.20 1.67 10.19
N HIS A 64 -22.50 2.93 9.84
CA HIS A 64 -23.51 3.23 8.82
C HIS A 64 -23.07 2.72 7.44
N SER A 65 -21.77 2.83 7.12
CA SER A 65 -21.20 2.27 5.89
C SER A 65 -21.33 0.75 5.86
N LEU A 66 -21.00 0.07 6.96
CA LEU A 66 -21.10 -1.38 7.08
C LEU A 66 -22.54 -1.87 6.96
N ASN A 67 -23.50 -1.19 7.57
CA ASN A 67 -24.92 -1.53 7.40
C ASN A 67 -25.39 -1.39 5.95
N ASN A 68 -24.97 -0.33 5.25
CA ASN A 68 -25.29 -0.16 3.83
C ASN A 68 -24.66 -1.27 2.98
N VAL A 69 -23.39 -1.61 3.20
CA VAL A 69 -22.71 -2.68 2.45
C VAL A 69 -23.30 -4.05 2.78
N ASN A 70 -23.57 -4.37 4.05
CA ASN A 70 -24.22 -5.63 4.42
C ASN A 70 -25.61 -5.76 3.77
N LYS A 71 -26.32 -4.64 3.62
CA LYS A 71 -27.56 -4.63 2.85
C LYS A 71 -27.34 -4.90 1.35
N VAL A 72 -26.27 -4.38 0.75
CA VAL A 72 -25.88 -4.73 -0.62
C VAL A 72 -25.68 -6.25 -0.72
N LEU A 73 -24.88 -6.84 0.17
CA LEU A 73 -24.62 -8.28 0.18
C LEU A 73 -25.92 -9.10 0.36
N GLN A 74 -26.82 -8.65 1.24
CA GLN A 74 -28.12 -9.28 1.41
C GLN A 74 -28.97 -9.24 0.14
N VAL A 75 -29.02 -8.10 -0.55
CA VAL A 75 -29.76 -7.97 -1.82
C VAL A 75 -29.14 -8.86 -2.90
N LEU A 76 -27.82 -8.98 -2.95
CA LEU A 76 -27.13 -9.88 -3.86
C LEU A 76 -27.50 -11.35 -3.60
N HIS A 77 -27.50 -11.77 -2.34
CA HIS A 77 -27.91 -13.12 -1.96
C HIS A 77 -29.37 -13.40 -2.30
N GLN A 78 -30.27 -12.43 -2.07
CA GLN A 78 -31.69 -12.54 -2.45
C GLN A 78 -31.93 -12.67 -3.96
N ASN A 79 -30.98 -12.23 -4.78
CA ASN A 79 -31.01 -12.37 -6.24
C ASN A 79 -30.14 -13.53 -6.73
N ASN A 80 -29.77 -14.49 -5.87
CA ASN A 80 -28.99 -15.68 -6.23
C ASN A 80 -27.60 -15.33 -6.81
N VAL A 81 -26.96 -14.31 -6.25
CA VAL A 81 -25.55 -14.01 -6.52
C VAL A 81 -24.71 -14.62 -5.41
N ASP A 82 -24.00 -15.70 -5.75
CA ASP A 82 -23.07 -16.34 -4.83
C ASP A 82 -21.78 -15.53 -4.75
N LEU A 83 -21.42 -15.12 -3.53
CA LEU A 83 -20.19 -14.41 -3.22
C LEU A 83 -19.31 -15.35 -2.41
N VAL A 84 -18.09 -15.58 -2.88
CA VAL A 84 -17.08 -16.38 -2.19
C VAL A 84 -16.10 -15.42 -1.54
N ASN A 85 -15.98 -15.48 -0.22
CA ASN A 85 -14.99 -14.72 0.56
C ASN A 85 -15.06 -13.20 0.38
N ILE A 86 -16.27 -12.61 0.31
CA ILE A 86 -16.46 -11.15 0.29
C ILE A 86 -17.41 -10.75 1.42
N GLY A 87 -16.87 -10.10 2.45
CA GLY A 87 -17.60 -9.54 3.58
C GLY A 87 -17.85 -8.04 3.45
N GLY A 88 -18.68 -7.51 4.34
CA GLY A 88 -19.01 -6.07 4.35
C GLY A 88 -17.83 -5.19 4.77
N THR A 89 -16.99 -5.70 5.68
CA THR A 89 -15.77 -5.03 6.17
C THR A 89 -14.77 -4.81 5.05
N ASP A 90 -14.58 -5.79 4.16
CA ASP A 90 -13.66 -5.71 3.02
C ASP A 90 -13.90 -4.50 2.14
N ILE A 91 -15.17 -4.18 1.87
CA ILE A 91 -15.56 -3.05 1.02
C ILE A 91 -15.45 -1.73 1.78
N VAL A 92 -15.87 -1.70 3.05
CA VAL A 92 -15.82 -0.48 3.87
C VAL A 92 -14.38 -0.08 4.17
N ASP A 93 -13.49 -1.05 4.39
CA ASP A 93 -12.08 -0.81 4.73
C ASP A 93 -11.21 -0.58 3.49
N GLY A 94 -11.74 -0.87 2.29
CA GLY A 94 -11.14 -0.47 1.02
C GLY A 94 -10.25 -1.54 0.40
N ASN A 95 -10.56 -2.82 0.57
CA ASN A 95 -9.87 -3.91 -0.11
C ASN A 95 -10.16 -3.85 -1.62
N HIS A 96 -9.19 -3.41 -2.41
CA HIS A 96 -9.34 -3.20 -3.85
C HIS A 96 -9.68 -4.50 -4.60
N LYS A 97 -9.03 -5.62 -4.27
CA LYS A 97 -9.24 -6.91 -4.95
C LYS A 97 -10.66 -7.44 -4.71
N LEU A 98 -11.12 -7.38 -3.46
CA LEU A 98 -12.47 -7.84 -3.10
C LEU A 98 -13.55 -6.87 -3.61
N THR A 99 -13.25 -5.57 -3.71
CA THR A 99 -14.14 -4.60 -4.36
C THR A 99 -14.29 -4.88 -5.86
N LEU A 100 -13.19 -5.18 -6.58
CA LEU A 100 -13.25 -5.62 -7.97
C LEU A 100 -14.00 -6.95 -8.11
N GLY A 101 -13.78 -7.89 -7.19
CA GLY A 101 -14.51 -9.16 -7.11
C GLY A 101 -16.01 -8.96 -6.96
N LEU A 102 -16.45 -8.12 -6.03
CA LEU A 102 -17.85 -7.79 -5.79
C LEU A 102 -18.50 -7.20 -7.04
N ILE A 103 -17.88 -6.18 -7.62
CA ILE A 103 -18.42 -5.52 -8.82
C ILE A 103 -18.46 -6.48 -10.01
N TRP A 104 -17.45 -7.35 -10.15
CA TRP A 104 -17.48 -8.40 -11.17
C TRP A 104 -18.65 -9.38 -10.96
N SER A 105 -18.94 -9.81 -9.73
CA SER A 105 -20.10 -10.68 -9.47
C SER A 105 -21.42 -10.03 -9.85
N ILE A 106 -21.57 -8.72 -9.62
CA ILE A 106 -22.72 -7.93 -10.05
C ILE A 106 -22.81 -7.88 -11.59
N ILE A 107 -21.71 -7.56 -12.27
CA ILE A 107 -21.64 -7.52 -13.73
C ILE A 107 -21.97 -8.90 -14.33
N LEU A 108 -21.37 -9.96 -13.79
CA LEU A 108 -21.57 -11.33 -14.24
C LEU A 108 -23.04 -11.74 -14.13
N HIS A 109 -23.73 -11.36 -13.06
CA HIS A 109 -25.14 -11.67 -12.89
C HIS A 109 -26.03 -10.85 -13.84
N TRP A 110 -26.04 -9.53 -13.72
CA TRP A 110 -27.02 -8.67 -14.42
C TRP A 110 -26.65 -8.31 -15.86
N GLN A 111 -25.37 -8.30 -16.22
CA GLN A 111 -24.97 -7.99 -17.59
C GLN A 111 -24.73 -9.26 -18.39
N VAL A 112 -24.08 -10.28 -17.83
CA VAL A 112 -23.70 -11.47 -18.60
C VAL A 112 -24.79 -12.55 -18.53
N LYS A 113 -25.10 -13.07 -17.34
CA LYS A 113 -26.07 -14.16 -17.18
C LYS A 113 -27.48 -13.72 -17.58
N ASP A 114 -27.93 -12.55 -17.14
CA ASP A 114 -29.28 -12.05 -17.47
C ASP A 114 -29.49 -11.81 -18.98
N VAL A 115 -28.51 -11.24 -19.68
CA VAL A 115 -28.61 -11.01 -21.14
C VAL A 115 -28.72 -12.32 -21.93
N MET A 116 -28.17 -13.40 -21.38
CA MET A 116 -28.12 -14.72 -22.00
C MET A 116 -29.15 -15.69 -21.43
N LYS A 117 -29.97 -15.28 -20.46
CA LYS A 117 -30.86 -16.16 -19.70
C LYS A 117 -31.73 -17.05 -20.58
N ASP A 118 -32.38 -16.44 -21.59
CA ASP A 118 -33.27 -17.16 -22.51
C ASP A 118 -32.49 -18.18 -23.38
N ILE A 119 -31.26 -17.85 -23.76
CA ILE A 119 -30.42 -18.72 -24.60
C ILE A 119 -29.87 -19.87 -23.76
N MET A 120 -29.42 -19.58 -22.54
CA MET A 120 -28.96 -20.58 -21.59
C MET A 120 -30.06 -21.59 -21.27
N SER A 121 -31.31 -21.15 -21.10
CA SER A 121 -32.44 -22.05 -20.88
C SER A 121 -32.80 -22.86 -22.12
N ASN A 122 -32.82 -22.23 -23.30
CA ASN A 122 -33.21 -22.91 -24.55
C ASN A 122 -32.18 -23.95 -24.99
N LEU A 123 -30.89 -23.66 -24.82
CA LEU A 123 -29.79 -24.53 -25.21
C LEU A 123 -29.32 -25.47 -24.08
N GLN A 124 -29.92 -25.37 -22.88
CA GLN A 124 -29.50 -26.09 -21.68
C GLN A 124 -27.99 -25.94 -21.37
N GLN A 125 -27.42 -24.78 -21.70
CA GLN A 125 -26.01 -24.47 -21.50
C GLN A 125 -25.86 -23.40 -20.43
N THR A 126 -25.09 -23.68 -19.38
CA THR A 126 -24.88 -22.76 -18.25
C THR A 126 -23.60 -21.93 -18.38
N ASN A 127 -22.71 -22.29 -19.31
CA ASN A 127 -21.45 -21.58 -19.51
C ASN A 127 -21.59 -20.40 -20.49
N SER A 128 -21.63 -19.17 -19.96
CA SER A 128 -21.72 -17.94 -20.74
C SER A 128 -20.54 -17.73 -21.70
N GLU A 129 -19.34 -18.16 -21.33
CA GLU A 129 -18.15 -18.00 -22.17
C GLU A 129 -18.25 -18.85 -23.44
N LYS A 130 -18.74 -20.09 -23.32
CA LYS A 130 -18.95 -20.97 -24.49
C LYS A 130 -19.97 -20.36 -25.45
N ILE A 131 -21.08 -19.83 -24.92
CA ILE A 131 -22.12 -19.18 -25.71
C ILE A 131 -21.53 -18.00 -26.47
N LEU A 132 -20.87 -17.07 -25.77
CA LEU A 132 -20.23 -15.92 -26.39
C LEU A 132 -19.17 -16.32 -27.43
N LEU A 133 -18.32 -17.29 -27.11
CA LEU A 133 -17.23 -17.69 -27.99
C LEU A 133 -17.79 -18.34 -29.27
N SER A 134 -18.85 -19.14 -29.15
CA SER A 134 -19.54 -19.72 -30.30
C SER A 134 -20.18 -18.64 -31.18
N TRP A 135 -20.86 -17.66 -30.58
CA TRP A 135 -21.49 -16.54 -31.30
C TRP A 135 -20.46 -15.69 -32.05
N VAL A 136 -19.36 -15.31 -31.39
CA VAL A 136 -18.30 -14.52 -32.01
C VAL A 136 -17.70 -15.26 -33.21
N ARG A 137 -17.38 -16.56 -33.04
CA ARG A 137 -16.79 -17.36 -34.12
C ARG A 137 -17.72 -17.51 -35.32
N GLN A 138 -19.03 -17.61 -35.09
CA GLN A 138 -20.01 -17.59 -36.18
C GLN A 138 -20.00 -16.25 -36.92
N CYS A 139 -20.01 -15.13 -36.19
CA CYS A 139 -19.95 -13.79 -36.78
C CYS A 139 -18.67 -13.57 -37.60
N THR A 140 -17.54 -14.10 -37.12
CA THR A 140 -16.23 -13.88 -37.75
C THR A 140 -15.83 -14.96 -38.77
N ARG A 141 -16.68 -15.96 -39.04
CA ARG A 141 -16.35 -17.11 -39.90
C ARG A 141 -15.95 -16.74 -41.33
N SER A 142 -16.46 -15.61 -41.83
CA SER A 142 -16.20 -15.12 -43.19
C SER A 142 -14.90 -14.31 -43.33
N TYR A 143 -14.15 -14.10 -42.25
CA TYR A 143 -12.92 -13.30 -42.24
C TYR A 143 -11.70 -14.21 -41.99
N PRO A 144 -10.94 -14.57 -43.03
CA PRO A 144 -9.84 -15.53 -42.92
C PRO A 144 -8.74 -15.11 -41.95
N GLU A 145 -8.55 -13.81 -41.76
CA GLU A 145 -7.55 -13.24 -40.87
C GLU A 145 -7.96 -13.29 -39.39
N VAL A 146 -9.19 -13.70 -39.08
CA VAL A 146 -9.76 -13.66 -37.72
C VAL A 146 -9.98 -15.08 -37.19
N ASN A 147 -9.28 -15.43 -36.12
CA ASN A 147 -9.51 -16.67 -35.39
C ASN A 147 -9.63 -16.42 -33.89
N VAL A 148 -10.85 -16.50 -33.38
CA VAL A 148 -11.14 -16.25 -31.96
C VAL A 148 -11.14 -17.57 -31.18
N LEU A 149 -10.21 -17.70 -30.24
CA LEU A 149 -10.00 -18.91 -29.43
C LEU A 149 -10.20 -18.65 -27.93
N ASN A 150 -10.08 -17.40 -27.48
CA ASN A 150 -10.17 -17.01 -26.08
C ASN A 150 -10.74 -15.59 -25.92
N PHE A 151 -10.89 -15.13 -24.68
CA PHE A 151 -11.30 -13.75 -24.34
C PHE A 151 -10.14 -12.85 -23.91
N THR A 152 -8.91 -13.19 -24.31
CA THR A 152 -7.71 -12.41 -24.02
C THR A 152 -6.99 -12.07 -25.33
N THR A 153 -6.03 -12.90 -25.75
CA THR A 153 -5.12 -12.61 -26.88
C THR A 153 -5.81 -12.57 -28.24
N SER A 154 -6.94 -13.24 -28.43
CA SER A 154 -7.70 -13.20 -29.70
C SER A 154 -8.30 -11.83 -30.03
N TRP A 155 -8.20 -10.85 -29.12
CA TRP A 155 -8.85 -9.55 -29.24
C TRP A 155 -7.85 -8.39 -29.34
N SER A 156 -6.56 -8.64 -29.08
CA SER A 156 -5.54 -7.59 -28.96
C SER A 156 -5.22 -6.86 -30.26
N ASP A 157 -5.47 -7.49 -31.41
CA ASP A 157 -5.23 -6.91 -32.74
C ASP A 157 -6.40 -6.08 -33.29
N GLY A 158 -7.54 -6.07 -32.58
CA GLY A 158 -8.77 -5.35 -32.95
C GLY A 158 -9.56 -5.93 -34.12
N LEU A 159 -9.11 -6.99 -34.79
CA LEU A 159 -9.79 -7.51 -35.99
C LEU A 159 -11.10 -8.23 -35.63
N ALA A 160 -11.12 -9.01 -34.55
CA ALA A 160 -12.34 -9.72 -34.12
C ALA A 160 -13.51 -8.77 -33.84
N LEU A 161 -13.27 -7.65 -33.15
CA LEU A 161 -14.27 -6.63 -32.86
C LEU A 161 -14.85 -5.99 -34.12
N ASN A 162 -13.97 -5.60 -35.05
CA ASN A 162 -14.41 -5.06 -36.33
C ASN A 162 -15.14 -6.12 -37.16
N GLY A 163 -14.74 -7.39 -37.09
CA GLY A 163 -15.35 -8.49 -37.85
C GLY A 163 -16.81 -8.71 -37.45
N ILE A 164 -17.11 -8.64 -36.14
CA ILE A 164 -18.48 -8.68 -35.62
C ILE A 164 -19.29 -7.50 -36.14
N LEU A 165 -18.76 -6.28 -36.04
CA LEU A 165 -19.47 -5.08 -36.49
C LEU A 165 -19.73 -5.09 -38.00
N HIS A 166 -18.74 -5.49 -38.79
CA HIS A 166 -18.86 -5.58 -40.25
C HIS A 166 -19.83 -6.70 -40.67
N HIS A 167 -19.89 -7.81 -39.93
CA HIS A 167 -20.84 -8.90 -40.19
C HIS A 167 -22.29 -8.40 -40.17
N PHE A 168 -22.67 -7.63 -39.14
CA PHE A 168 -24.03 -7.11 -39.01
C PHE A 168 -24.27 -5.78 -39.75
N ARG A 169 -23.20 -5.04 -40.06
CA ARG A 169 -23.23 -3.75 -40.75
C ARG A 169 -22.18 -3.68 -41.87
N PRO A 170 -22.29 -4.49 -42.94
CA PRO A 170 -21.27 -4.58 -43.98
C PRO A 170 -21.10 -3.29 -44.78
N ASN A 171 -22.10 -2.41 -44.76
CA ASN A 171 -22.05 -1.12 -45.46
C ASN A 171 -21.56 0.03 -44.58
N ALA A 172 -21.27 -0.19 -43.30
CA ALA A 172 -20.86 0.88 -42.38
C ALA A 172 -19.42 1.34 -42.62
N PHE A 173 -18.54 0.43 -43.03
CA PHE A 173 -17.13 0.71 -43.30
C PHE A 173 -16.52 -0.38 -44.19
N SER A 174 -15.34 -0.11 -44.76
CA SER A 174 -14.63 -1.06 -45.62
C SER A 174 -13.67 -1.94 -44.82
N TRP A 175 -13.83 -3.27 -44.92
CA TRP A 175 -12.93 -4.24 -44.29
C TRP A 175 -11.46 -4.07 -44.71
N ASP A 176 -11.22 -3.85 -46.01
CA ASP A 176 -9.87 -3.66 -46.57
C ASP A 176 -9.13 -2.45 -45.99
N GLN A 177 -9.86 -1.45 -45.49
CA GLN A 177 -9.26 -0.29 -44.82
C GLN A 177 -8.91 -0.64 -43.38
N VAL A 178 -9.79 -1.34 -42.65
CA VAL A 178 -9.57 -1.75 -41.25
C VAL A 178 -8.35 -2.64 -41.11
N VAL A 179 -8.14 -3.60 -42.02
CA VAL A 179 -6.98 -4.50 -41.97
C VAL A 179 -5.64 -3.76 -42.10
N LYS A 180 -5.63 -2.55 -42.67
CA LYS A 180 -4.41 -1.73 -42.84
C LYS A 180 -4.08 -0.86 -41.62
N LEU A 181 -5.04 -0.64 -40.73
CA LEU A 181 -4.85 0.14 -39.52
C LEU A 181 -3.99 -0.63 -38.50
N SER A 182 -3.34 0.09 -37.59
CA SER A 182 -2.67 -0.51 -36.43
C SER A 182 -3.69 -1.09 -35.43
N PRO A 183 -3.30 -2.00 -34.53
CA PRO A 183 -4.20 -2.58 -33.52
C PRO A 183 -4.99 -1.53 -32.71
N VAL A 184 -4.31 -0.50 -32.22
CA VAL A 184 -4.91 0.60 -31.45
C VAL A 184 -5.94 1.36 -32.29
N GLU A 185 -5.61 1.70 -33.54
CA GLU A 185 -6.54 2.40 -34.44
C GLU A 185 -7.75 1.53 -34.80
N ARG A 186 -7.57 0.21 -34.99
CA ARG A 186 -8.69 -0.72 -35.23
C ARG A 186 -9.63 -0.79 -34.03
N LEU A 187 -9.08 -0.82 -32.82
CA LEU A 187 -9.86 -0.85 -31.58
C LEU A 187 -10.63 0.46 -31.37
N ASP A 188 -9.96 1.60 -31.57
CA ASP A 188 -10.63 2.91 -31.50
C ASP A 188 -11.75 3.04 -32.54
N HIS A 189 -11.49 2.58 -33.77
CA HIS A 189 -12.49 2.52 -34.83
C HIS A 189 -13.69 1.65 -34.42
N ALA A 190 -13.46 0.43 -33.94
CA ALA A 190 -14.53 -0.47 -33.51
C ALA A 190 -15.37 0.14 -32.38
N PHE A 191 -14.73 0.74 -31.38
CA PHE A 191 -15.42 1.37 -30.25
C PHE A 191 -16.23 2.59 -30.68
N THR A 192 -15.72 3.38 -31.64
CA THR A 192 -16.43 4.52 -32.21
C THR A 192 -17.64 4.08 -33.03
N VAL A 193 -17.48 3.09 -33.91
CA VAL A 193 -18.60 2.53 -34.70
C VAL A 193 -19.67 1.92 -33.80
N ALA A 194 -19.28 1.17 -32.77
CA ALA A 194 -20.22 0.59 -31.81
C ALA A 194 -21.01 1.66 -31.05
N LYS A 195 -20.36 2.77 -30.66
CA LYS A 195 -21.03 3.90 -30.01
C LYS A 195 -22.01 4.60 -30.94
N ASP A 196 -21.55 4.96 -32.13
CA ASP A 196 -22.34 5.77 -33.06
C ASP A 196 -23.49 5.00 -33.70
N GLN A 197 -23.29 3.70 -34.00
CA GLN A 197 -24.27 2.89 -34.73
C GLN A 197 -25.14 2.00 -33.84
N LEU A 198 -24.65 1.63 -32.64
CA LEU A 198 -25.34 0.68 -31.75
C LEU A 198 -25.61 1.27 -30.35
N ALA A 199 -25.23 2.53 -30.09
CA ALA A 199 -25.36 3.19 -28.79
C ALA A 199 -24.68 2.41 -27.64
N ILE A 200 -23.59 1.71 -27.95
CA ILE A 200 -22.78 0.99 -26.94
C ILE A 200 -21.71 1.94 -26.40
N GLU A 201 -21.68 2.13 -25.09
CA GLU A 201 -20.70 3.02 -24.46
C GLU A 201 -19.27 2.47 -24.60
N ARG A 202 -18.29 3.38 -24.70
CA ARG A 202 -16.86 3.03 -24.84
C ARG A 202 -16.26 2.60 -23.49
N LEU A 203 -16.59 1.39 -23.05
CA LEU A 203 -16.15 0.85 -21.76
C LEU A 203 -14.65 0.57 -21.73
N LEU A 204 -14.07 0.15 -22.85
CA LEU A 204 -12.64 -0.16 -23.00
C LEU A 204 -11.90 0.99 -23.69
N ASP A 205 -10.63 1.17 -23.35
CA ASP A 205 -9.74 2.03 -24.10
C ASP A 205 -8.87 1.20 -25.06
N PRO A 206 -8.60 1.69 -26.27
CA PRO A 206 -7.84 0.94 -27.29
C PRO A 206 -6.48 0.46 -26.80
N GLU A 207 -5.76 1.28 -26.03
CA GLU A 207 -4.43 0.98 -25.52
C GLU A 207 -4.44 -0.12 -24.45
N ASP A 208 -5.52 -0.21 -23.68
CA ASP A 208 -5.69 -1.22 -22.62
C ASP A 208 -6.01 -2.62 -23.21
N VAL A 209 -6.42 -2.66 -24.48
CA VAL A 209 -6.71 -3.91 -25.22
C VAL A 209 -5.59 -4.28 -26.17
N ALA A 210 -4.88 -3.32 -26.76
CA ALA A 210 -3.76 -3.53 -27.68
C ALA A 210 -2.45 -3.97 -26.97
N VAL A 211 -2.55 -4.92 -26.05
CA VAL A 211 -1.46 -5.46 -25.23
C VAL A 211 -1.30 -6.96 -25.45
N GLN A 212 -0.19 -7.54 -24.98
CA GLN A 212 0.09 -8.97 -25.16
C GLN A 212 -0.97 -9.88 -24.52
N LEU A 213 -1.48 -9.48 -23.35
CA LEU A 213 -2.50 -10.23 -22.62
C LEU A 213 -3.57 -9.28 -22.09
N PRO A 214 -4.65 -9.04 -22.84
CA PRO A 214 -5.77 -8.19 -22.40
C PRO A 214 -6.55 -8.83 -21.24
N ASP A 215 -7.18 -8.00 -20.41
CA ASP A 215 -8.00 -8.49 -19.29
C ASP A 215 -9.26 -9.22 -19.75
N LYS A 216 -9.37 -10.51 -19.39
CA LYS A 216 -10.46 -11.40 -19.79
C LYS A 216 -11.85 -10.85 -19.43
N LYS A 217 -12.01 -10.36 -18.19
CA LYS A 217 -13.30 -9.90 -17.66
C LYS A 217 -13.79 -8.66 -18.41
N SER A 218 -12.88 -7.73 -18.67
CA SER A 218 -13.15 -6.48 -19.39
C SER A 218 -13.55 -6.74 -20.85
N ILE A 219 -12.90 -7.70 -21.53
CA ILE A 219 -13.31 -8.14 -22.87
C ILE A 219 -14.71 -8.78 -22.84
N ILE A 220 -14.95 -9.75 -21.96
CA ILE A 220 -16.27 -10.41 -21.84
C ILE A 220 -17.38 -9.36 -21.63
N MET A 221 -17.14 -8.38 -20.75
CA MET A 221 -18.11 -7.32 -20.46
C MET A 221 -18.45 -6.50 -21.71
N TYR A 222 -17.47 -6.14 -22.54
CA TYR A 222 -17.72 -5.38 -23.75
C TYR A 222 -18.41 -6.23 -24.83
N ILE A 223 -17.97 -7.47 -25.05
CA ILE A 223 -18.60 -8.39 -26.02
C ILE A 223 -20.04 -8.71 -25.64
N THR A 224 -20.34 -8.85 -24.35
CA THR A 224 -21.71 -9.02 -23.86
C THR A 224 -22.59 -7.80 -24.21
N SER A 225 -22.01 -6.59 -24.21
CA SER A 225 -22.75 -5.38 -24.62
C SER A 225 -23.11 -5.39 -26.10
N LEU A 226 -22.22 -5.91 -26.96
CA LEU A 226 -22.51 -6.14 -28.38
C LEU A 226 -23.58 -7.23 -28.56
N PHE A 227 -23.42 -8.35 -27.85
CA PHE A 227 -24.37 -9.46 -27.88
C PHE A 227 -25.78 -9.08 -27.41
N ALA A 228 -25.90 -8.12 -26.49
CA ALA A 228 -27.19 -7.65 -25.98
C ALA A 228 -28.04 -6.94 -27.03
N VAL A 229 -27.42 -6.28 -28.02
CA VAL A 229 -28.11 -5.42 -29.00
C VAL A 229 -28.07 -5.96 -30.44
N LEU A 230 -27.25 -6.98 -30.70
CA LEU A 230 -27.14 -7.64 -32.00
C LEU A 230 -27.93 -8.96 -32.04
N PRO A 231 -28.27 -9.46 -33.25
CA PRO A 231 -28.92 -10.77 -33.40
C PRO A 231 -28.15 -11.89 -32.69
N LYS A 232 -28.88 -12.68 -31.90
CA LYS A 232 -28.33 -13.73 -31.03
C LYS A 232 -28.50 -15.11 -31.65
N ASP A 233 -27.94 -15.31 -32.84
CA ASP A 233 -27.96 -16.60 -33.51
C ASP A 233 -26.89 -17.50 -32.91
N VAL A 234 -27.28 -18.50 -32.10
CA VAL A 234 -26.38 -19.48 -31.49
C VAL A 234 -26.99 -20.87 -31.59
N SER A 235 -26.24 -21.84 -32.13
CA SER A 235 -26.68 -23.22 -32.31
C SER A 235 -25.88 -24.20 -31.44
N MET A 236 -26.46 -25.35 -31.09
CA MET A 236 -25.77 -26.38 -30.32
C MET A 236 -24.55 -26.93 -31.06
N GLU A 237 -24.59 -27.02 -32.39
CA GLU A 237 -23.48 -27.48 -33.22
C GLU A 237 -22.27 -26.54 -33.09
N ALA A 238 -22.49 -25.23 -33.00
CA ALA A 238 -21.39 -24.27 -32.86
C ALA A 238 -20.83 -24.22 -31.43
N ILE A 239 -21.66 -24.52 -30.43
CA ILE A 239 -21.18 -24.71 -29.06
C ILE A 239 -20.28 -25.94 -28.98
N ARG A 240 -20.66 -27.06 -29.62
CA ARG A 240 -19.83 -28.27 -29.71
C ARG A 240 -18.50 -28.03 -30.44
N GLU A 241 -18.50 -27.22 -31.51
CA GLU A 241 -17.25 -26.84 -32.20
C GLU A 241 -16.26 -26.18 -31.22
N VAL A 242 -16.74 -25.29 -30.35
CA VAL A 242 -15.91 -24.62 -29.34
C VAL A 242 -15.29 -25.61 -28.34
N GLU A 243 -15.98 -26.70 -27.99
CA GLU A 243 -15.46 -27.72 -27.07
C GLU A 243 -14.29 -28.52 -27.63
N THR A 244 -14.20 -28.62 -28.96
CA THR A 244 -13.12 -29.30 -29.67
C THR A 244 -11.88 -28.43 -29.89
N LEU A 245 -11.92 -27.14 -29.51
CA LEU A 245 -10.80 -26.23 -29.68
C LEU A 245 -9.62 -26.61 -28.76
N PRO A 246 -8.38 -26.45 -29.23
CA PRO A 246 -7.19 -26.80 -28.44
C PRO A 246 -7.07 -25.95 -27.16
N ARG A 247 -6.98 -26.60 -25.99
CA ARG A 247 -6.94 -25.95 -24.66
C ARG A 247 -5.57 -25.38 -24.24
N LYS A 248 -4.57 -25.27 -25.12
CA LYS A 248 -3.19 -24.89 -24.72
C LYS A 248 -2.87 -23.42 -25.00
N TYR A 249 -2.69 -22.66 -23.93
CA TYR A 249 -1.88 -21.43 -23.92
C TYR A 249 -0.48 -21.79 -23.40
N LYS A 250 0.50 -21.90 -24.30
CA LYS A 250 1.93 -21.93 -23.95
C LYS A 250 2.52 -20.60 -24.41
N VAL A 251 3.10 -19.85 -23.47
CA VAL A 251 3.98 -18.73 -23.77
C VAL A 251 5.28 -19.35 -24.31
N GLU A 252 5.52 -19.27 -25.61
CA GLU A 252 6.84 -19.55 -26.17
C GLU A 252 7.67 -18.28 -26.03
N ALA A 253 8.59 -18.29 -25.05
CA ALA A 253 9.67 -17.33 -25.01
C ALA A 253 10.62 -17.64 -26.18
N GLU A 254 10.91 -16.61 -26.98
CA GLU A 254 11.93 -16.65 -28.01
C GLU A 254 13.29 -16.96 -27.37
N ASP A 255 13.91 -18.07 -27.79
CA ASP A 255 15.37 -18.18 -27.76
C ASP A 255 15.89 -18.58 -29.14
N SER A 256 16.91 -17.86 -29.55
CA SER A 256 17.52 -17.83 -30.86
C SER A 256 18.82 -18.64 -30.86
N GLY A 257 18.90 -19.73 -31.64
CA GLY A 257 20.18 -20.40 -31.92
C GLY A 257 20.07 -21.75 -32.63
N PRO A 258 21.06 -22.18 -33.45
CA PRO A 258 20.78 -22.83 -34.73
C PRO A 258 21.10 -24.34 -34.84
N ARG A 259 20.26 -25.05 -35.62
CA ARG A 259 20.52 -26.15 -36.59
C ARG A 259 21.16 -27.49 -36.15
N LEU A 260 20.66 -28.54 -36.84
CA LEU A 260 21.14 -29.94 -37.04
C LEU A 260 20.53 -30.94 -36.03
N SER A 261 19.97 -32.10 -36.42
CA SER A 261 20.26 -32.99 -37.54
C SER A 261 19.10 -33.95 -37.84
N ALA A 262 19.10 -34.50 -39.06
CA ALA A 262 18.15 -35.48 -39.57
C ALA A 262 18.55 -36.93 -39.23
N GLN A 263 17.55 -37.81 -39.03
CA GLN A 263 17.58 -39.26 -39.29
C GLN A 263 16.12 -39.76 -39.31
N VAL A 264 15.49 -40.02 -40.46
CA VAL A 264 15.56 -41.21 -41.34
C VAL A 264 15.17 -42.53 -40.64
N LYS A 265 13.97 -43.02 -40.97
CA LYS A 265 13.56 -44.43 -41.25
C LYS A 265 12.16 -44.36 -41.90
N ARG A 266 11.99 -44.28 -43.24
CA ARG A 266 11.92 -45.37 -44.26
C ARG A 266 11.10 -46.59 -43.78
N SER A 267 9.83 -46.72 -44.20
CA SER A 267 9.30 -47.32 -45.46
C SER A 267 8.95 -48.81 -45.26
N SER A 268 7.73 -49.32 -45.51
CA SER A 268 7.13 -49.51 -46.84
C SER A 268 5.71 -50.19 -46.77
N PRO A 269 4.97 -50.31 -47.90
CA PRO A 269 3.48 -50.29 -47.97
C PRO A 269 2.76 -51.47 -48.69
N ARG A 270 1.39 -51.43 -48.66
CA ARG A 270 0.35 -51.94 -49.63
C ARG A 270 0.19 -53.47 -49.87
N PRO A 271 -0.93 -54.02 -50.45
CA PRO A 271 -1.86 -53.46 -51.46
C PRO A 271 -3.39 -53.69 -51.27
N GLU A 272 -4.17 -53.41 -52.34
CA GLU A 272 -5.57 -52.96 -52.45
C GLU A 272 -6.64 -54.00 -52.90
N THR A 273 -7.91 -53.82 -52.43
CA THR A 273 -9.28 -53.89 -53.08
C THR A 273 -9.74 -55.11 -53.93
N PRO A 274 -11.05 -55.33 -54.33
CA PRO A 274 -12.26 -54.44 -54.32
C PRO A 274 -13.67 -55.09 -54.03
N SER A 275 -14.71 -54.22 -54.02
CA SER A 275 -16.16 -54.42 -54.34
C SER A 275 -17.07 -55.11 -53.28
N THR A 276 -18.27 -54.61 -52.92
CA THR A 276 -19.46 -54.34 -53.75
C THR A 276 -20.53 -53.54 -52.99
N LEU A 277 -21.33 -52.78 -53.75
CA LEU A 277 -22.49 -51.94 -53.38
C LEU A 277 -23.60 -52.67 -52.59
N THR A 278 -24.30 -51.95 -51.70
CA THR A 278 -25.78 -51.90 -51.67
C THR A 278 -26.26 -50.74 -50.80
N GLU A 279 -27.05 -49.86 -51.41
CA GLU A 279 -27.91 -48.87 -50.76
C GLU A 279 -28.98 -49.59 -49.94
N THR A 280 -29.25 -49.12 -48.72
CA THR A 280 -30.62 -49.10 -48.17
C THR A 280 -30.78 -47.84 -47.33
N GLU A 281 -31.76 -47.04 -47.73
CA GLU A 281 -32.25 -45.86 -47.04
C GLU A 281 -33.07 -46.25 -45.82
N GLY A 282 -33.03 -45.39 -44.80
CA GLY A 282 -34.14 -45.20 -43.86
C GLY A 282 -34.07 -46.01 -42.57
N GLU A 283 -33.70 -45.33 -41.49
CA GLU A 283 -34.55 -45.24 -40.29
C GLU A 283 -33.97 -44.18 -39.34
N MET A 284 -34.67 -43.05 -39.28
CA MET A 284 -34.54 -42.05 -38.23
C MET A 284 -35.49 -42.47 -37.13
N GLU A 285 -34.96 -43.04 -36.05
CA GLU A 285 -35.71 -43.27 -34.81
C GLU A 285 -34.99 -42.56 -33.66
N GLY A 286 -35.74 -41.79 -32.88
CA GLY A 286 -35.22 -40.91 -31.85
C GLY A 286 -35.07 -41.60 -30.49
N SER A 287 -34.15 -41.03 -29.70
CA SER A 287 -34.22 -40.94 -28.24
C SER A 287 -34.10 -42.23 -27.43
N LEU A 288 -32.86 -42.63 -27.15
CA LEU A 288 -32.31 -42.91 -25.81
C LEU A 288 -30.78 -42.96 -25.98
N LEU A 289 -30.03 -42.18 -25.20
CA LEU A 289 -28.58 -42.41 -25.11
C LEU A 289 -28.42 -43.76 -24.41
N GLU A 290 -28.31 -44.85 -25.19
CA GLU A 290 -27.79 -46.11 -24.67
C GLU A 290 -26.40 -45.80 -24.11
N VAL A 291 -26.25 -45.94 -22.80
CA VAL A 291 -24.94 -46.03 -22.16
C VAL A 291 -24.34 -47.32 -22.71
N ASP A 292 -23.48 -47.19 -23.72
CA ASP A 292 -22.77 -48.32 -24.30
C ASP A 292 -21.59 -48.69 -23.39
N LEU A 293 -21.28 -49.98 -23.31
CA LEU A 293 -20.22 -50.55 -22.47
C LEU A 293 -18.87 -49.85 -22.70
N TYR A 294 -18.59 -49.49 -23.96
CA TYR A 294 -17.39 -48.75 -24.35
C TYR A 294 -17.32 -47.34 -23.74
N SER A 295 -18.45 -46.63 -23.69
CA SER A 295 -18.52 -45.30 -23.08
C SER A 295 -18.31 -45.37 -21.57
N TYR A 296 -18.88 -46.38 -20.90
CA TYR A 296 -18.66 -46.62 -19.47
C TYR A 296 -17.18 -46.89 -19.18
N GLN A 297 -16.56 -47.83 -19.91
CA GLN A 297 -15.15 -48.19 -19.75
C GLN A 297 -14.23 -46.98 -19.92
N THR A 298 -14.49 -46.13 -20.92
CA THR A 298 -13.73 -44.88 -21.14
C THR A 298 -13.83 -43.93 -19.95
N THR A 299 -15.06 -43.67 -19.47
CA THR A 299 -15.27 -42.77 -18.32
C THR A 299 -14.70 -43.33 -17.01
N LEU A 300 -14.74 -44.66 -16.83
CA LEU A 300 -14.15 -45.33 -15.68
C LEU A 300 -12.62 -45.21 -15.70
N GLU A 301 -11.98 -45.43 -16.85
CA GLU A 301 -10.53 -45.31 -17.00
C GLU A 301 -10.04 -43.87 -16.72
N GLU A 302 -10.77 -42.86 -17.21
CA GLU A 302 -10.47 -41.45 -16.93
C GLU A 302 -10.51 -41.16 -15.42
N VAL A 303 -11.56 -41.62 -14.73
CA VAL A 303 -11.70 -41.44 -13.28
C VAL A 303 -10.63 -42.22 -12.51
N LEU A 304 -10.32 -43.46 -12.89
CA LEU A 304 -9.28 -44.26 -12.23
C LEU A 304 -7.87 -43.69 -12.44
N THR A 305 -7.59 -43.12 -13.62
CA THR A 305 -6.32 -42.45 -13.91
C THR A 305 -6.15 -41.21 -13.05
N TRP A 306 -7.20 -40.40 -12.95
CA TRP A 306 -7.20 -39.25 -12.05
C TRP A 306 -7.06 -39.68 -10.59
N LEU A 307 -7.81 -40.69 -10.15
CA LEU A 307 -7.78 -41.18 -8.77
C LEU A 307 -6.39 -41.67 -8.36
N LEU A 308 -5.69 -42.37 -9.26
CA LEU A 308 -4.29 -42.77 -9.04
C LEU A 308 -3.39 -41.54 -8.86
N SER A 309 -3.52 -40.54 -9.73
CA SER A 309 -2.73 -39.30 -9.62
C SER A 309 -3.04 -38.54 -8.32
N ALA A 310 -4.29 -38.54 -7.86
CA ALA A 310 -4.70 -37.87 -6.63
C ALA A 310 -4.21 -38.61 -5.37
N GLU A 311 -4.25 -39.94 -5.38
CA GLU A 311 -3.65 -40.78 -4.32
C GLU A 311 -2.15 -40.54 -4.21
N ASP A 312 -1.42 -40.52 -5.34
CA ASP A 312 0.01 -40.21 -5.37
C ASP A 312 0.29 -38.78 -4.88
N ALA A 313 -0.52 -37.81 -5.31
CA ALA A 313 -0.38 -36.42 -4.88
C ALA A 313 -0.56 -36.25 -3.37
N LEU A 314 -1.54 -36.95 -2.76
CA LEU A 314 -1.73 -36.93 -1.30
C LEU A 314 -0.59 -37.65 -0.58
N HIS A 315 -0.08 -38.76 -1.13
CA HIS A 315 0.99 -39.53 -0.53
C HIS A 315 2.34 -38.80 -0.51
N ILE A 316 2.60 -37.97 -1.52
CA ILE A 316 3.84 -37.17 -1.64
C ILE A 316 3.85 -35.98 -0.67
N GLN A 317 2.68 -35.52 -0.17
CA GLN A 317 2.63 -34.39 0.75
C GLN A 317 3.32 -34.71 2.09
N ASP A 318 4.24 -33.84 2.50
CA ASP A 318 5.01 -33.96 3.75
C ASP A 318 4.12 -33.92 5.00
N GLU A 319 4.66 -34.38 6.13
CA GLU A 319 4.00 -34.24 7.44
C GLU A 319 3.74 -32.75 7.78
N VAL A 320 2.75 -32.51 8.65
CA VAL A 320 2.38 -31.15 9.04
C VAL A 320 3.56 -30.51 9.80
N SER A 321 4.02 -29.35 9.33
CA SER A 321 5.15 -28.63 9.93
C SER A 321 4.81 -28.03 11.31
N ASP A 322 5.83 -27.64 12.07
CA ASP A 322 5.72 -26.86 13.30
C ASP A 322 5.96 -25.35 13.08
N ASP A 323 6.29 -24.94 11.86
CA ASP A 323 6.41 -23.53 11.46
C ASP A 323 5.11 -22.97 10.88
N VAL A 324 4.69 -21.79 11.36
CA VAL A 324 3.40 -21.20 10.99
C VAL A 324 3.30 -20.85 9.50
N GLU A 325 4.39 -20.43 8.85
CA GLU A 325 4.38 -20.05 7.44
C GLU A 325 4.40 -21.29 6.54
N GLU A 326 5.18 -22.31 6.91
CA GLU A 326 5.16 -23.60 6.22
C GLU A 326 3.77 -24.27 6.33
N VAL A 327 3.14 -24.25 7.51
CA VAL A 327 1.79 -24.80 7.69
C VAL A 327 0.75 -24.01 6.88
N LYS A 328 0.88 -22.68 6.73
CA LYS A 328 0.01 -21.89 5.83
C LYS A 328 0.14 -22.32 4.38
N GLU A 329 1.35 -22.57 3.90
CA GLU A 329 1.58 -23.06 2.53
C GLU A 329 1.02 -24.48 2.34
N GLN A 330 1.26 -25.38 3.30
CA GLN A 330 0.68 -26.73 3.31
C GLN A 330 -0.85 -26.67 3.33
N PHE A 331 -1.43 -25.74 4.09
CA PHE A 331 -2.87 -25.51 4.15
C PHE A 331 -3.44 -25.10 2.78
N HIS A 332 -2.89 -24.08 2.12
CA HIS A 332 -3.38 -23.62 0.81
C HIS A 332 -3.17 -24.67 -0.30
N THR A 333 -2.06 -25.41 -0.27
CA THR A 333 -1.81 -26.51 -1.19
C THR A 333 -2.87 -27.61 -1.01
N HIS A 334 -3.18 -27.95 0.24
CA HIS A 334 -4.19 -28.95 0.55
C HIS A 334 -5.63 -28.45 0.29
N GLU A 335 -5.91 -27.17 0.48
CA GLU A 335 -7.19 -26.53 0.11
C GLU A 335 -7.44 -26.65 -1.39
N ALA A 336 -6.44 -26.35 -2.24
CA ALA A 336 -6.54 -26.53 -3.68
C ALA A 336 -6.80 -28.00 -4.07
N PHE A 337 -6.14 -28.94 -3.38
CA PHE A 337 -6.37 -30.37 -3.55
C PHE A 337 -7.81 -30.77 -3.14
N MET A 338 -8.34 -30.23 -2.04
CA MET A 338 -9.73 -30.48 -1.61
C MET A 338 -10.76 -29.93 -2.59
N MET A 339 -10.49 -28.79 -3.23
CA MET A 339 -11.32 -28.27 -4.32
C MET A 339 -11.32 -29.20 -5.53
N GLU A 340 -10.16 -29.74 -5.90
CA GLU A 340 -10.03 -30.72 -6.99
C GLU A 340 -10.78 -32.02 -6.67
N LEU A 341 -10.64 -32.53 -5.44
CA LEU A 341 -11.37 -33.68 -4.93
C LEU A 341 -12.89 -33.45 -5.06
N THR A 342 -13.38 -32.30 -4.59
CA THR A 342 -14.81 -31.93 -4.65
C THR A 342 -15.31 -31.85 -6.09
N ALA A 343 -14.52 -31.29 -7.02
CA ALA A 343 -14.91 -31.19 -8.43
C ALA A 343 -15.13 -32.57 -9.09
N HIS A 344 -14.34 -33.57 -8.71
CA HIS A 344 -14.42 -34.93 -9.25
C HIS A 344 -15.47 -35.84 -8.58
N GLN A 345 -16.07 -35.39 -7.46
CA GLN A 345 -17.14 -36.12 -6.76
C GLN A 345 -18.29 -36.49 -7.71
N SER A 346 -18.70 -35.54 -8.57
CA SER A 346 -19.77 -35.79 -9.54
C SER A 346 -19.38 -36.80 -10.62
N SER A 347 -18.13 -36.78 -11.09
CA SER A 347 -17.61 -37.73 -12.07
C SER A 347 -17.59 -39.16 -11.52
N VAL A 348 -17.14 -39.34 -10.28
CA VAL A 348 -17.17 -40.63 -9.59
C VAL A 348 -18.62 -41.12 -9.44
N GLY A 349 -19.53 -40.23 -9.01
CA GLY A 349 -20.96 -40.53 -8.92
C GLY A 349 -21.58 -40.94 -10.26
N ASN A 350 -21.22 -40.26 -11.35
CA ASN A 350 -21.71 -40.55 -12.69
C ASN A 350 -21.25 -41.93 -13.19
N VAL A 351 -19.99 -42.32 -12.95
CA VAL A 351 -19.48 -43.66 -13.32
C VAL A 351 -20.21 -44.75 -12.55
N LEU A 352 -20.41 -44.58 -11.23
CA LEU A 352 -21.20 -45.51 -10.42
C LEU A 352 -22.65 -45.60 -10.90
N GLN A 353 -23.26 -44.49 -11.30
CA GLN A 353 -24.62 -44.48 -11.85
C GLN A 353 -24.69 -45.17 -13.22
N ALA A 354 -23.73 -44.91 -14.11
CA ALA A 354 -23.66 -45.52 -15.44
C ALA A 354 -23.46 -47.04 -15.36
N GLY A 355 -22.60 -47.52 -14.47
CA GLY A 355 -22.43 -48.97 -14.22
C GLY A 355 -23.71 -49.64 -13.71
N ASN A 356 -24.43 -49.00 -12.79
CA ASN A 356 -25.74 -49.50 -12.34
C ASN A 356 -26.81 -49.52 -13.46
N GLN A 357 -26.79 -48.53 -14.36
CA GLN A 357 -27.70 -48.48 -15.51
C GLN A 357 -27.41 -49.60 -16.51
N LEU A 358 -26.13 -49.87 -16.81
CA LEU A 358 -25.70 -50.97 -17.66
C LEU A 358 -26.13 -52.34 -17.12
N ILE A 359 -25.96 -52.55 -15.82
CA ILE A 359 -26.43 -53.75 -15.12
C ILE A 359 -27.96 -53.88 -15.24
N ALA A 360 -28.70 -52.79 -15.01
CA ALA A 360 -30.17 -52.81 -15.03
C ALA A 360 -30.77 -53.04 -16.43
N GLN A 361 -30.04 -52.74 -17.51
CA GLN A 361 -30.49 -52.97 -18.89
C GLN A 361 -30.55 -54.46 -19.26
N GLY A 362 -29.79 -55.33 -18.56
CA GLY A 362 -29.84 -56.78 -18.75
C GLY A 362 -29.31 -57.29 -20.11
N ASN A 363 -28.62 -56.44 -20.86
CA ASN A 363 -28.04 -56.76 -22.18
C ASN A 363 -26.59 -57.28 -22.10
N LEU A 364 -26.06 -57.47 -20.88
CA LEU A 364 -24.70 -57.92 -20.61
C LEU A 364 -24.66 -59.42 -20.29
N THR A 365 -23.51 -60.04 -20.50
CA THR A 365 -23.23 -61.39 -20.00
C THR A 365 -23.04 -61.38 -18.48
N GLU A 366 -23.26 -62.52 -17.83
CA GLU A 366 -23.07 -62.68 -16.37
C GLU A 366 -21.61 -62.35 -15.94
N GLU A 367 -20.64 -62.61 -16.82
CA GLU A 367 -19.22 -62.26 -16.61
C GLU A 367 -18.98 -60.74 -16.67
N GLU A 368 -19.55 -60.05 -17.66
CA GLU A 368 -19.45 -58.58 -17.79
C GLU A 368 -20.18 -57.85 -16.65
N GLU A 369 -21.33 -58.37 -16.21
CA GLU A 369 -22.08 -57.81 -15.09
C GLU A 369 -21.28 -57.90 -13.78
N GLU A 370 -20.62 -59.03 -13.54
CA GLU A 370 -19.76 -59.22 -12.37
C GLU A 370 -18.50 -58.34 -12.44
N GLU A 371 -17.86 -58.23 -13.61
CA GLU A 371 -16.71 -57.34 -13.80
C GLU A 371 -17.06 -55.87 -13.49
N ILE A 372 -18.21 -55.39 -13.97
CA ILE A 372 -18.68 -54.02 -13.69
C ILE A 372 -18.93 -53.83 -12.19
N ARG A 373 -19.50 -54.81 -11.48
CA ARG A 373 -19.70 -54.72 -10.03
C ARG A 373 -18.37 -54.64 -9.27
N GLU A 374 -17.40 -55.46 -9.64
CA GLU A 374 -16.06 -55.44 -9.03
C GLU A 374 -15.37 -54.09 -9.26
N GLN A 375 -15.43 -53.57 -10.50
CA GLN A 375 -14.87 -52.27 -10.86
C GLN A 375 -15.51 -51.12 -10.07
N MET A 376 -16.84 -51.08 -9.95
CA MET A 376 -17.55 -50.06 -9.17
C MET A 376 -17.22 -50.15 -7.67
N SER A 377 -17.13 -51.37 -7.13
CA SER A 377 -16.76 -51.60 -5.73
C SER A 377 -15.35 -51.10 -5.42
N LEU A 378 -14.39 -51.41 -6.31
CA LEU A 378 -13.00 -50.94 -6.20
C LEU A 378 -12.91 -49.42 -6.30
N LEU A 379 -13.61 -48.82 -7.28
CA LEU A 379 -13.65 -47.36 -7.46
C LEU A 379 -14.19 -46.67 -6.20
N ASN A 380 -15.32 -47.13 -5.67
CA ASN A 380 -15.94 -46.55 -4.48
C ASN A 380 -15.03 -46.70 -3.24
N SER A 381 -14.40 -47.85 -3.07
CA SER A 381 -13.45 -48.10 -1.97
C SER A 381 -12.24 -47.15 -2.02
N ARG A 382 -11.59 -47.03 -3.19
CA ARG A 382 -10.43 -46.14 -3.37
C ARG A 382 -10.80 -44.68 -3.19
N TRP A 383 -11.90 -44.23 -3.79
CA TRP A 383 -12.43 -42.89 -3.61
C TRP A 383 -12.69 -42.56 -2.13
N GLU A 384 -13.37 -43.45 -1.41
CA GLU A 384 -13.70 -43.22 0.00
C GLU A 384 -12.47 -43.19 0.89
N ASN A 385 -11.49 -44.07 0.64
CA ASN A 385 -10.21 -44.05 1.35
C ASN A 385 -9.45 -42.73 1.12
N LEU A 386 -9.37 -42.27 -0.13
CA LEU A 386 -8.75 -40.99 -0.47
C LEU A 386 -9.48 -39.82 0.22
N ARG A 387 -10.81 -39.81 0.17
CA ARG A 387 -11.65 -38.77 0.78
C ARG A 387 -11.45 -38.68 2.29
N VAL A 388 -11.49 -39.82 2.99
CA VAL A 388 -11.27 -39.87 4.45
C VAL A 388 -9.85 -39.42 4.81
N ALA A 389 -8.83 -39.94 4.12
CA ALA A 389 -7.44 -39.56 4.38
C ALA A 389 -7.18 -38.05 4.15
N SER A 390 -7.86 -37.47 3.15
CA SER A 390 -7.78 -36.03 2.86
C SER A 390 -8.47 -35.21 3.95
N MET A 391 -9.68 -35.61 4.38
CA MET A 391 -10.37 -34.95 5.48
C MET A 391 -9.57 -35.02 6.80
N ASP A 392 -8.95 -36.16 7.11
CA ASP A 392 -8.10 -36.31 8.30
C ASP A 392 -6.88 -35.38 8.23
N ARG A 393 -6.26 -35.25 7.06
CA ARG A 393 -5.14 -34.32 6.85
C ARG A 393 -5.61 -32.87 6.99
N GLN A 394 -6.74 -32.51 6.39
CA GLN A 394 -7.32 -31.18 6.52
C GLN A 394 -7.58 -30.83 8.00
N ALA A 395 -8.21 -31.74 8.76
CA ALA A 395 -8.46 -31.53 10.19
C ALA A 395 -7.16 -31.31 10.98
N ARG A 396 -6.11 -32.10 10.71
CA ARG A 396 -4.79 -31.90 11.35
C ARG A 396 -4.15 -30.57 10.99
N LEU A 397 -4.19 -30.15 9.72
CA LEU A 397 -3.66 -28.86 9.28
C LEU A 397 -4.40 -27.70 9.97
N HIS A 398 -5.73 -27.80 10.09
CA HIS A 398 -6.52 -26.81 10.81
C HIS A 398 -6.15 -26.72 12.29
N GLU A 399 -6.07 -27.86 12.99
CA GLU A 399 -5.71 -27.93 14.42
C GLU A 399 -4.34 -27.28 14.68
N VAL A 400 -3.31 -27.73 13.95
CA VAL A 400 -1.94 -27.21 14.13
C VAL A 400 -1.85 -25.73 13.77
N LEU A 401 -2.50 -25.29 12.69
CA LEU A 401 -2.47 -23.88 12.26
C LEU A 401 -3.15 -22.96 13.29
N MET A 402 -4.29 -23.38 13.84
CA MET A 402 -5.00 -22.63 14.89
C MET A 402 -4.15 -22.53 16.16
N ASP A 403 -3.52 -23.62 16.59
CA ASP A 403 -2.66 -23.64 17.77
C ASP A 403 -1.44 -22.71 17.60
N LEU A 404 -0.75 -22.80 16.46
CA LEU A 404 0.42 -21.95 16.16
C LEU A 404 0.03 -20.46 16.08
N GLN A 405 -1.09 -20.14 15.43
CA GLN A 405 -1.58 -18.76 15.37
C GLN A 405 -1.96 -18.22 16.75
N GLN A 406 -2.64 -19.02 17.57
CA GLN A 406 -2.98 -18.61 18.94
C GLN A 406 -1.73 -18.40 19.80
N GLN A 407 -0.69 -19.23 19.62
CA GLN A 407 0.59 -19.04 20.28
C GLN A 407 1.28 -17.73 19.85
N GLN A 408 1.26 -17.39 18.56
CA GLN A 408 1.81 -16.11 18.07
C GLN A 408 1.07 -14.90 18.68
N LEU A 409 -0.26 -14.96 18.78
CA LEU A 409 -1.06 -13.90 19.44
C LEU A 409 -0.74 -13.77 20.93
N GLN A 410 -0.60 -14.90 21.63
CA GLN A 410 -0.24 -14.89 23.05
C GLN A 410 1.15 -14.30 23.27
N GLN A 411 2.13 -14.68 22.44
CA GLN A 411 3.49 -14.12 22.50
C GLN A 411 3.50 -12.60 22.31
N LEU A 412 2.75 -12.09 21.33
CA LEU A 412 2.61 -10.64 21.13
C LEU A 412 1.93 -9.95 22.33
N SER A 413 0.89 -10.57 22.89
CA SER A 413 0.21 -10.04 24.08
C SER A 413 1.15 -9.94 25.29
N ASP A 414 1.95 -10.98 25.53
CA ASP A 414 2.92 -11.04 26.62
C ASP A 414 4.03 -10.01 26.43
N TRP A 415 4.52 -9.87 25.19
CA TRP A 415 5.50 -8.86 24.83
C TRP A 415 4.96 -7.44 25.03
N LEU A 416 3.74 -7.15 24.54
CA LEU A 416 3.08 -5.86 24.71
C LEU A 416 2.91 -5.53 26.20
N THR A 417 2.53 -6.50 27.02
CA THR A 417 2.37 -6.31 28.46
C THR A 417 3.70 -5.91 29.13
N GLN A 418 4.80 -6.56 28.74
CA GLN A 418 6.13 -6.22 29.24
C GLN A 418 6.60 -4.84 28.76
N THR A 419 6.33 -4.51 27.50
CA THR A 419 6.68 -3.22 26.91
C THR A 419 5.88 -2.07 27.51
N GLU A 420 4.57 -2.25 27.73
CA GLU A 420 3.70 -1.30 28.42
C GLU A 420 4.18 -1.03 29.85
N GLU A 421 4.62 -2.07 30.58
CA GLU A 421 5.19 -1.90 31.91
C GLU A 421 6.56 -1.21 31.89
N ARG A 422 7.40 -1.49 30.89
CA ARG A 422 8.64 -0.74 30.65
C ARG A 422 8.33 0.74 30.39
N ILE A 423 7.35 1.04 29.55
CA ILE A 423 6.89 2.41 29.26
C ILE A 423 6.44 3.12 30.55
N ARG A 424 5.58 2.49 31.35
CA ARG A 424 5.12 3.08 32.63
C ARG A 424 6.28 3.42 33.58
N ARG A 425 7.27 2.53 33.70
CA ARG A 425 8.46 2.80 34.52
C ARG A 425 9.23 4.02 34.02
N ILE A 426 9.36 4.14 32.71
CA ILE A 426 10.04 5.24 32.03
C ILE A 426 9.25 6.57 32.13
N GLU A 427 7.92 6.54 32.25
CA GLU A 427 7.09 7.74 32.47
C GLU A 427 7.20 8.31 33.89
N ILE A 428 7.44 7.45 34.88
CA ILE A 428 7.54 7.82 36.29
C ILE A 428 8.98 8.22 36.66
N GLU A 429 9.95 7.95 35.79
CA GLU A 429 11.35 8.26 36.02
C GLU A 429 11.59 9.77 36.19
N PRO A 430 12.38 10.20 37.19
CA PRO A 430 12.65 11.62 37.40
C PRO A 430 13.36 12.24 36.19
N ALA A 431 13.07 13.51 35.92
CA ALA A 431 13.71 14.26 34.85
C ALA A 431 15.23 14.32 35.03
N ALA A 432 15.98 14.29 33.93
CA ALA A 432 17.44 14.28 33.99
C ALA A 432 17.99 15.53 34.69
N LYS A 433 19.03 15.35 35.50
CA LYS A 433 19.74 16.43 36.20
C LYS A 433 20.93 17.01 35.43
N ASP A 434 21.42 16.29 34.42
CA ASP A 434 22.51 16.72 33.55
C ASP A 434 22.41 16.09 32.16
N LEU A 435 23.21 16.60 31.22
CA LEU A 435 23.20 16.17 29.82
C LEU A 435 23.67 14.71 29.65
N GLU A 436 24.54 14.19 30.53
CA GLU A 436 25.02 12.81 30.41
C GLU A 436 23.93 11.80 30.77
N ILE A 437 23.16 12.07 31.83
CA ILE A 437 21.97 11.27 32.16
C ILE A 437 20.91 11.40 31.05
N TYR A 438 20.76 12.59 30.47
CA TYR A 438 19.84 12.77 29.36
C TYR A 438 20.23 11.95 28.12
N LYS A 439 21.53 11.84 27.81
CA LYS A 439 22.04 10.95 26.75
C LYS A 439 21.76 9.49 27.04
N GLU A 440 21.92 9.06 28.30
CA GLU A 440 21.59 7.70 28.71
C GLU A 440 20.10 7.39 28.50
N MET A 441 19.21 8.32 28.84
CA MET A 441 17.77 8.18 28.56
C MET A 441 17.46 8.06 27.06
N ILE A 442 18.21 8.76 26.20
CA ILE A 442 18.09 8.65 24.73
C ILE A 442 18.51 7.26 24.27
N GLU A 443 19.60 6.70 24.81
CA GLU A 443 20.08 5.39 24.42
C GLU A 443 19.11 4.28 24.86
N GLN A 444 18.61 4.34 26.09
CA GLN A 444 17.55 3.43 26.58
C GLN A 444 16.28 3.50 25.72
N HIS A 445 15.95 4.67 25.18
CA HIS A 445 14.83 4.84 24.27
C HIS A 445 15.10 4.24 22.88
N LYS A 446 16.33 4.36 22.35
CA LYS A 446 16.71 3.70 21.09
C LYS A 446 16.68 2.18 21.21
N GLU A 447 17.10 1.63 22.35
CA GLU A 447 16.97 0.19 22.62
C GLU A 447 15.50 -0.24 22.51
N LEU A 448 14.59 0.53 23.10
CA LEU A 448 13.15 0.27 22.98
C LEU A 448 12.68 0.36 21.51
N GLN A 449 13.13 1.36 20.74
CA GLN A 449 12.80 1.45 19.31
C GLN A 449 13.28 0.23 18.52
N ASN A 450 14.52 -0.23 18.76
CA ASN A 450 15.06 -1.42 18.12
C ASN A 450 14.23 -2.68 18.47
N ASP A 451 13.80 -2.81 19.73
CA ASP A 451 12.93 -3.90 20.17
C ASP A 451 11.57 -3.86 19.42
N LEU A 452 10.99 -2.66 19.24
CA LEU A 452 9.76 -2.47 18.46
C LEU A 452 9.95 -2.86 16.98
N GLU A 453 11.06 -2.46 16.35
CA GLU A 453 11.36 -2.80 14.97
C GLU A 453 11.52 -4.31 14.76
N ALA A 454 12.19 -4.99 15.70
CA ALA A 454 12.32 -6.44 15.68
C ALA A 454 10.96 -7.15 15.82
N GLU A 455 10.10 -6.63 16.70
CA GLU A 455 8.76 -7.21 16.93
C GLU A 455 7.79 -6.92 15.76
N GLN A 456 7.96 -5.80 15.05
CA GLN A 456 7.14 -5.44 13.88
C GLN A 456 7.18 -6.52 12.79
N VAL A 457 8.30 -7.24 12.63
CA VAL A 457 8.41 -8.36 11.68
C VAL A 457 7.41 -9.47 12.01
N LYS A 458 7.23 -9.79 13.30
CA LYS A 458 6.25 -10.79 13.77
C LYS A 458 4.82 -10.25 13.72
N VAL A 459 4.61 -8.97 14.00
CA VAL A 459 3.29 -8.34 13.82
C VAL A 459 2.85 -8.38 12.35
N ASN A 460 3.78 -8.24 11.40
CA ASN A 460 3.47 -8.35 9.98
C ASN A 460 3.02 -9.77 9.59
N SER A 461 3.58 -10.84 10.16
CA SER A 461 3.13 -12.21 9.85
C SER A 461 1.71 -12.51 10.36
N LEU A 462 1.30 -11.83 11.44
CA LEU A 462 -0.07 -11.90 12.00
C LEU A 462 -1.13 -11.22 11.12
N THR A 463 -0.75 -10.30 10.23
CA THR A 463 -1.72 -9.67 9.30
C THR A 463 -2.28 -10.66 8.26
N HIS A 464 -1.62 -11.79 8.05
CA HIS A 464 -2.02 -12.85 7.13
C HIS A 464 -2.47 -14.11 7.90
N MET A 465 -3.22 -13.93 8.98
CA MET A 465 -3.82 -15.05 9.70
C MET A 465 -4.91 -15.72 8.86
N VAL A 466 -4.89 -17.05 8.85
CA VAL A 466 -5.89 -17.89 8.19
C VAL A 466 -7.01 -18.16 9.19
N VAL A 467 -8.16 -17.51 9.01
CA VAL A 467 -9.34 -17.73 9.84
C VAL A 467 -10.17 -18.86 9.23
N VAL A 468 -10.43 -19.90 10.01
CA VAL A 468 -11.20 -21.07 9.56
C VAL A 468 -12.59 -20.98 10.18
N VAL A 469 -13.61 -20.95 9.32
CA VAL A 469 -15.02 -21.02 9.73
C VAL A 469 -15.45 -22.48 9.63
N ASP A 470 -15.56 -23.17 10.75
CA ASP A 470 -16.22 -24.49 10.81
C ASP A 470 -17.74 -24.28 10.95
N GLU A 471 -18.53 -25.05 10.21
CA GLU A 471 -19.99 -25.04 10.30
C GLU A 471 -20.48 -25.35 11.73
N ASN A 472 -19.66 -26.02 12.55
CA ASN A 472 -19.95 -26.36 13.94
C ASN A 472 -19.41 -25.37 14.98
N SER A 473 -18.43 -24.52 14.65
CA SER A 473 -17.78 -23.62 15.63
C SER A 473 -18.49 -22.28 15.83
N GLY A 474 -19.47 -21.97 14.97
CA GLY A 474 -20.35 -20.80 15.08
C GLY A 474 -19.64 -19.44 14.90
N GLU A 475 -20.44 -18.39 14.67
CA GLU A 475 -19.98 -16.98 14.54
C GLU A 475 -19.19 -16.48 15.77
N SER A 476 -19.19 -17.21 16.89
CA SER A 476 -18.57 -16.78 18.16
C SER A 476 -17.04 -16.95 18.20
N ALA A 477 -16.48 -17.97 17.54
CA ALA A 477 -15.03 -18.23 17.60
C ALA A 477 -14.25 -17.23 16.73
N THR A 478 -14.78 -16.90 15.55
CA THR A 478 -14.23 -15.87 14.67
C THR A 478 -14.34 -14.49 15.29
N ALA A 479 -15.48 -14.15 15.91
CA ALA A 479 -15.65 -12.88 16.62
C ALA A 479 -14.67 -12.71 17.79
N ALA A 480 -14.41 -13.78 18.56
CA ALA A 480 -13.45 -13.73 19.66
C ALA A 480 -12.01 -13.48 19.17
N LEU A 481 -11.63 -14.10 18.05
CA LEU A 481 -10.32 -13.89 17.42
C LEU A 481 -10.18 -12.46 16.87
N GLU A 482 -11.22 -11.94 16.22
CA GLU A 482 -11.27 -10.55 15.74
C GLU A 482 -11.14 -9.55 16.90
N GLU A 483 -11.83 -9.77 18.02
CA GLU A 483 -11.74 -8.91 19.20
C GLU A 483 -10.33 -8.94 19.81
N GLN A 484 -9.68 -10.11 19.86
CA GLN A 484 -8.29 -10.23 20.30
C GLN A 484 -7.32 -9.47 19.39
N LEU A 485 -7.45 -9.64 18.07
CA LEU A 485 -6.63 -8.93 17.09
C LEU A 485 -6.82 -7.41 17.18
N GLN A 486 -8.06 -6.95 17.33
CA GLN A 486 -8.35 -5.52 17.51
C GLN A 486 -7.71 -4.98 18.80
N SER A 487 -7.86 -5.68 19.91
CA SER A 487 -7.28 -5.29 21.21
C SER A 487 -5.75 -5.20 21.13
N LEU A 488 -5.08 -6.20 20.54
CA LEU A 488 -3.63 -6.19 20.36
C LEU A 488 -3.19 -5.08 19.40
N GLY A 489 -3.95 -4.83 18.34
CA GLY A 489 -3.70 -3.74 17.39
C GLY A 489 -3.78 -2.35 18.02
N GLU A 490 -4.79 -2.11 18.87
CA GLU A 490 -4.95 -0.84 19.60
C GLU A 490 -3.80 -0.63 20.60
N ARG A 491 -3.40 -1.68 21.32
CA ARG A 491 -2.25 -1.65 22.25
C ARG A 491 -0.94 -1.39 21.52
N TRP A 492 -0.68 -2.09 20.43
CA TRP A 492 0.49 -1.88 19.57
C TRP A 492 0.56 -0.43 19.06
N ALA A 493 -0.54 0.09 18.50
CA ALA A 493 -0.60 1.46 18.03
C ALA A 493 -0.34 2.50 19.14
N ALA A 494 -0.83 2.24 20.36
CA ALA A 494 -0.57 3.10 21.50
C ALA A 494 0.93 3.12 21.89
N VAL A 495 1.58 1.95 21.89
CA VAL A 495 3.03 1.80 22.15
C VAL A 495 3.86 2.50 21.08
N CYS A 496 3.55 2.32 19.80
CA CYS A 496 4.26 2.99 18.70
C CYS A 496 4.13 4.52 18.79
N ARG A 497 2.89 5.02 18.95
CA ARG A 497 2.62 6.46 19.06
C ARG A 497 3.36 7.07 20.24
N TRP A 498 3.32 6.43 21.41
CA TRP A 498 4.04 6.91 22.59
C TRP A 498 5.55 6.98 22.35
N THR A 499 6.10 5.94 21.72
CA THR A 499 7.54 5.84 21.46
C THR A 499 7.99 6.95 20.49
N GLU A 500 7.25 7.19 19.41
CA GLU A 500 7.53 8.29 18.47
C GLU A 500 7.40 9.68 19.11
N GLU A 501 6.29 9.93 19.83
CA GLU A 501 6.08 11.21 20.52
C GLU A 501 7.18 11.51 21.54
N ARG A 502 7.62 10.49 22.29
CA ARG A 502 8.73 10.61 23.23
C ARG A 502 10.05 10.85 22.52
N TRP A 503 10.33 10.16 21.41
CA TRP A 503 11.56 10.34 20.64
C TRP A 503 11.72 11.78 20.17
N HIS A 504 10.65 12.38 19.61
CA HIS A 504 10.67 13.76 19.16
C HIS A 504 10.99 14.74 20.30
N LYS A 505 10.35 14.57 21.45
CA LYS A 505 10.64 15.39 22.64
C LYS A 505 12.08 15.23 23.12
N LEU A 506 12.58 13.98 23.15
CA LEU A 506 13.95 13.69 23.55
C LEU A 506 14.96 14.39 22.63
N GLN A 507 14.76 14.28 21.32
CA GLN A 507 15.62 14.91 20.30
C GLN A 507 15.59 16.44 20.37
N GLU A 508 14.40 17.04 20.52
CA GLU A 508 14.24 18.49 20.62
C GLU A 508 15.05 19.06 21.78
N VAL A 509 14.83 18.54 22.99
CA VAL A 509 15.53 18.97 24.22
C VAL A 509 17.03 18.72 24.10
N PHE A 510 17.46 17.57 23.57
CA PHE A 510 18.88 17.25 23.42
C PHE A 510 19.58 18.27 22.53
N MET A 511 18.97 18.60 21.38
CA MET A 511 19.53 19.55 20.42
C MET A 511 19.71 20.93 21.06
N VAL A 512 18.67 21.47 21.73
CA VAL A 512 18.75 22.80 22.34
C VAL A 512 19.68 22.84 23.54
N TRP A 513 19.70 21.80 24.38
CA TRP A 513 20.56 21.73 25.56
C TRP A 513 22.04 21.57 25.19
N GLN A 514 22.34 20.73 24.19
CA GLN A 514 23.70 20.58 23.68
C GLN A 514 24.20 21.89 23.05
N GLN A 515 23.35 22.57 22.28
CA GLN A 515 23.69 23.87 21.68
C GLN A 515 23.98 24.92 22.76
N LEU A 516 23.13 24.99 23.81
CA LEU A 516 23.34 25.90 24.93
C LEU A 516 24.70 25.66 25.62
N ILE A 517 25.03 24.41 25.94
CA ILE A 517 26.31 24.09 26.60
C ILE A 517 27.50 24.47 25.71
N SER A 518 27.40 24.21 24.40
CA SER A 518 28.42 24.60 23.42
C SER A 518 28.60 26.13 23.39
N ASP A 519 27.51 26.88 23.28
CA ASP A 519 27.56 28.33 23.17
C ASP A 519 28.02 28.99 24.49
N GLN A 520 27.60 28.45 25.65
CA GLN A 520 28.10 28.86 26.96
C GLN A 520 29.61 28.61 27.06
N GLY A 521 30.11 27.45 26.60
CA GLY A 521 31.54 27.14 26.57
C GLY A 521 32.34 28.15 25.74
N LEU A 522 31.91 28.40 24.49
CA LEU A 522 32.55 29.38 23.60
C LEU A 522 32.53 30.80 24.18
N PHE A 523 31.45 31.17 24.88
CA PHE A 523 31.36 32.48 25.53
C PHE A 523 32.22 32.57 26.79
N LYS A 524 32.33 31.49 27.59
CA LYS A 524 33.26 31.39 28.74
C LYS A 524 34.72 31.56 28.27
N GLU A 525 35.11 30.91 27.18
CA GLU A 525 36.45 31.06 26.58
C GLU A 525 36.71 32.50 26.10
N TRP A 526 35.75 33.09 25.38
CA TRP A 526 35.86 34.47 24.92
C TRP A 526 35.96 35.48 26.08
N LEU A 527 35.18 35.29 27.15
CA LEU A 527 35.28 36.13 28.34
C LEU A 527 36.67 36.05 28.97
N THR A 528 37.23 34.85 29.10
CA THR A 528 38.58 34.65 29.65
C THR A 528 39.63 35.39 28.81
N GLU A 529 39.57 35.27 27.48
CA GLU A 529 40.47 36.00 26.56
C GLU A 529 40.38 37.53 26.77
N LYS A 530 39.17 38.09 26.91
CA LYS A 530 38.99 39.53 27.07
C LYS A 530 39.32 40.03 28.47
N GLU A 531 39.06 39.23 29.50
CA GLU A 531 39.50 39.49 30.88
C GLU A 531 41.03 39.56 30.96
N GLU A 532 41.73 38.63 30.32
CA GLU A 532 43.19 38.62 30.21
C GLU A 532 43.71 39.83 29.43
N ALA A 533 43.17 40.08 28.23
CA ALA A 533 43.58 41.21 27.40
C ALA A 533 43.37 42.56 28.09
N LEU A 534 42.30 42.72 28.88
CA LEU A 534 42.06 43.94 29.65
C LEU A 534 43.06 44.08 30.82
N SER A 535 43.48 42.97 31.42
CA SER A 535 44.46 42.97 32.51
C SER A 535 45.87 43.42 32.07
N GLU A 536 46.20 43.23 30.78
CA GLU A 536 47.46 43.68 30.19
C GLU A 536 47.49 45.18 29.85
N VAL A 537 46.33 45.86 29.86
CA VAL A 537 46.25 47.29 29.54
C VAL A 537 46.90 48.12 30.64
N GLN A 538 47.92 48.89 30.29
CA GLN A 538 48.58 49.82 31.19
C GLN A 538 47.71 51.06 31.41
N THR A 539 47.38 51.36 32.66
CA THR A 539 46.52 52.50 33.02
C THR A 539 47.27 53.71 33.60
N SER A 540 48.56 53.56 33.91
CA SER A 540 49.39 54.61 34.53
C SER A 540 50.88 54.47 34.19
N ASN A 541 51.68 55.50 34.46
CA ASN A 541 53.14 55.53 34.26
C ASN A 541 53.62 55.35 32.81
N PHE A 542 52.94 55.97 31.83
CA PHE A 542 53.34 55.97 30.43
C PHE A 542 54.69 56.67 30.22
N LYS A 543 55.59 56.03 29.45
CA LYS A 543 56.93 56.55 29.10
C LYS A 543 56.85 57.65 28.05
N ASP A 544 55.95 57.51 27.08
CA ASP A 544 55.74 58.46 26.01
C ASP A 544 54.29 58.48 25.49
N SER A 545 54.00 59.43 24.59
CA SER A 545 52.67 59.56 23.98
C SER A 545 52.32 58.41 23.03
N SER A 546 53.30 57.62 22.56
CA SER A 546 53.07 56.49 21.65
C SER A 546 52.52 55.29 22.42
N GLU A 547 53.12 54.96 23.57
CA GLU A 547 52.69 53.89 24.48
C GLU A 547 51.25 54.14 24.99
N MET A 548 50.94 55.40 25.34
CA MET A 548 49.58 55.78 25.72
C MET A 548 48.56 55.62 24.57
N ASN A 549 48.93 56.04 23.35
CA ASN A 549 48.06 55.88 22.18
C ASN A 549 47.81 54.39 21.83
N THR A 550 48.78 53.51 22.05
CA THR A 550 48.60 52.06 21.90
C THR A 550 47.56 51.51 22.87
N ASN A 551 47.63 51.88 24.15
CA ASN A 551 46.66 51.46 25.17
C ASN A 551 45.24 52.02 24.90
N VAL A 552 45.12 53.27 24.43
CA VAL A 552 43.83 53.85 24.00
C VAL A 552 43.22 53.06 22.84
N ARG A 553 44.04 52.66 21.86
CA ARG A 553 43.57 51.83 20.73
C ARG A 553 43.15 50.44 21.19
N GLN A 554 43.89 49.81 22.09
CA GLN A 554 43.52 48.50 22.67
C GLN A 554 42.17 48.58 23.41
N LEU A 555 41.95 49.61 24.23
CA LEU A 555 40.66 49.83 24.91
C LEU A 555 39.51 50.07 23.93
N ALA A 556 39.74 50.79 22.83
CA ALA A 556 38.73 51.01 21.80
C ALA A 556 38.33 49.71 21.09
N ILE A 557 39.31 48.84 20.78
CA ILE A 557 39.07 47.52 20.19
C ILE A 557 38.29 46.62 21.16
N LEU A 558 38.71 46.56 22.44
CA LEU A 558 38.02 45.79 23.47
C LEU A 558 36.56 46.26 23.64
N LYS A 559 36.32 47.58 23.62
CA LYS A 559 34.97 48.13 23.67
C LYS A 559 34.13 47.70 22.46
N GLU A 560 34.68 47.78 21.26
CA GLU A 560 33.95 47.39 20.04
C GLU A 560 33.62 45.89 20.04
N ASP A 561 34.56 45.04 20.49
CA ASP A 561 34.37 43.60 20.64
C ASP A 561 33.24 43.29 21.64
N MET A 562 33.23 43.98 22.79
CA MET A 562 32.17 43.89 23.80
C MET A 562 30.82 44.33 23.23
N GLU A 563 30.73 45.47 22.54
CA GLU A 563 29.47 45.94 21.95
C GLU A 563 28.87 44.92 20.96
N LYS A 564 29.71 44.25 20.16
CA LYS A 564 29.28 43.18 19.25
C LYS A 564 28.81 41.94 19.99
N LYS A 565 29.44 41.60 21.12
CA LYS A 565 29.18 40.34 21.84
C LYS A 565 27.97 40.40 22.77
N ARG A 566 27.52 41.59 23.21
CA ARG A 566 26.37 41.79 24.13
C ARG A 566 25.14 40.94 23.77
N ARG A 567 24.70 40.99 22.50
CA ARG A 567 23.52 40.23 22.03
C ARG A 567 23.67 38.71 22.16
N THR A 568 24.89 38.20 22.31
CA THR A 568 25.15 36.77 22.51
C THR A 568 24.76 36.36 23.93
N LEU A 569 25.02 37.22 24.93
CA LEU A 569 24.63 36.96 26.32
C LEU A 569 23.10 36.92 26.47
N ASP A 570 22.39 37.85 25.83
CA ASP A 570 20.91 37.86 25.83
C ASP A 570 20.37 36.55 25.23
N LYS A 571 20.90 36.13 24.08
CA LYS A 571 20.52 34.86 23.43
C LYS A 571 20.85 33.63 24.27
N LEU A 572 21.96 33.63 25.01
CA LEU A 572 22.32 32.54 25.92
C LEU A 572 21.33 32.44 27.07
N SER A 573 20.87 33.58 27.59
CA SER A 573 19.83 33.63 28.62
C SER A 573 18.49 33.10 28.10
N ASP A 574 18.08 33.53 26.90
CA ASP A 574 16.84 33.06 26.26
C ASP A 574 16.91 31.54 26.01
N ALA A 575 18.00 31.05 25.44
CA ALA A 575 18.21 29.62 25.20
C ALA A 575 18.26 28.81 26.51
N GLY A 576 18.84 29.36 27.58
CA GLY A 576 18.79 28.78 28.92
C GLY A 576 17.36 28.60 29.42
N GLN A 577 16.54 29.65 29.29
CA GLN A 577 15.14 29.61 29.69
C GLN A 577 14.32 28.61 28.86
N ASP A 578 14.56 28.53 27.56
CA ASP A 578 13.90 27.57 26.66
C ASP A 578 14.18 26.12 27.10
N VAL A 579 15.45 25.79 27.40
CA VAL A 579 15.83 24.45 27.89
C VAL A 579 15.15 24.14 29.23
N ILE A 580 15.09 25.11 30.15
CA ILE A 580 14.44 24.93 31.46
C ILE A 580 12.95 24.60 31.30
N VAL A 581 12.25 25.33 30.42
CA VAL A 581 10.83 25.12 30.15
C VAL A 581 10.57 23.74 29.55
N LEU A 582 11.42 23.31 28.62
CA LEU A 582 11.26 22.02 27.95
C LEU A 582 11.62 20.82 28.84
N LEU A 583 12.68 20.92 29.64
CA LEU A 583 13.21 19.82 30.45
C LEU A 583 12.37 19.52 31.70
N GLN A 584 11.72 20.55 32.27
CA GLN A 584 10.90 20.45 33.50
C GLN A 584 11.65 19.82 34.69
N SER A 585 12.98 19.97 34.74
CA SER A 585 13.86 19.48 35.80
C SER A 585 14.33 20.62 36.68
N ALA A 586 13.94 20.61 37.97
CA ALA A 586 14.33 21.66 38.90
C ALA A 586 15.85 21.69 39.15
N GLU A 587 16.49 20.53 39.25
CA GLU A 587 17.95 20.45 39.49
C GLU A 587 18.76 20.92 38.29
N ALA A 588 18.43 20.43 37.08
CA ALA A 588 19.12 20.86 35.87
C ALA A 588 18.83 22.34 35.57
N GLY A 589 17.61 22.79 35.82
CA GLY A 589 17.25 24.20 35.64
C GLY A 589 18.03 25.13 36.57
N ALA A 590 18.14 24.79 37.86
CA ALA A 590 18.96 25.55 38.80
C ALA A 590 20.44 25.61 38.38
N LYS A 591 20.96 24.54 37.78
CA LYS A 591 22.32 24.51 37.24
C LYS A 591 22.48 25.44 36.03
N ILE A 592 21.54 25.39 35.07
CA ILE A 592 21.54 26.26 33.88
C ILE A 592 21.42 27.73 34.27
N GLU A 593 20.55 28.05 35.24
CA GLU A 593 20.42 29.39 35.80
C GLU A 593 21.73 29.86 36.43
N ALA A 594 22.34 29.04 37.29
CA ALA A 594 23.61 29.37 37.93
C ALA A 594 24.76 29.60 36.93
N ASP A 595 24.86 28.77 35.88
CA ASP A 595 25.83 28.94 34.80
C ASP A 595 25.59 30.25 34.01
N THR A 596 24.32 30.62 33.80
CA THR A 596 23.94 31.85 33.10
C THR A 596 24.21 33.10 33.95
N GLU A 597 23.90 33.04 35.25
CA GLU A 597 24.23 34.10 36.21
C GLU A 597 25.75 34.31 36.35
N GLU A 598 26.53 33.24 36.35
CA GLU A 598 27.99 33.32 36.34
C GLU A 598 28.50 34.11 35.13
N LEU A 599 27.97 33.82 33.93
CA LEU A 599 28.32 34.52 32.70
C LEU A 599 27.94 35.99 32.74
N ALA A 600 26.74 36.32 33.22
CA ALA A 600 26.28 37.70 33.37
C ALA A 600 27.15 38.48 34.37
N HIS A 601 27.48 37.87 35.51
CA HIS A 601 28.37 38.50 36.49
C HIS A 601 29.78 38.75 35.95
N ARG A 602 30.37 37.78 35.23
CA ARG A 602 31.67 37.96 34.58
C ARG A 602 31.64 39.08 33.55
N TRP A 603 30.58 39.12 32.74
CA TRP A 603 30.35 40.18 31.77
C TRP A 603 30.29 41.57 32.43
N ASP A 604 29.48 41.74 33.48
CA ASP A 604 29.33 43.02 34.17
C ASP A 604 30.64 43.47 34.83
N ASN A 605 31.38 42.53 35.42
CA ASN A 605 32.71 42.80 35.98
C ASN A 605 33.70 43.26 34.90
N LEU A 606 33.66 42.64 33.71
CA LEU A 606 34.50 43.01 32.58
C LEU A 606 34.14 44.41 32.05
N VAL A 607 32.85 44.72 31.92
CA VAL A 607 32.36 46.07 31.56
C VAL A 607 32.84 47.10 32.56
N GLN A 608 32.69 46.85 33.87
CA GLN A 608 33.13 47.78 34.92
C GLN A 608 34.64 48.03 34.85
N LYS A 609 35.44 46.97 34.75
CA LYS A 609 36.90 47.11 34.62
C LYS A 609 37.29 47.91 33.37
N LEU A 610 36.57 47.73 32.26
CA LEU A 610 36.84 48.47 31.03
C LEU A 610 36.54 49.97 31.20
N GLU A 611 35.43 50.32 31.87
CA GLU A 611 35.12 51.71 32.25
C GLU A 611 36.23 52.33 33.11
N ASP A 612 36.67 51.60 34.14
CA ASP A 612 37.68 52.06 35.10
C ASP A 612 39.04 52.25 34.40
N CYS A 613 39.47 51.29 33.59
CA CYS A 613 40.70 51.39 32.79
C CYS A 613 40.63 52.58 31.81
N SER A 614 39.51 52.74 31.10
CA SER A 614 39.32 53.88 30.20
C SER A 614 39.40 55.21 30.95
N PHE A 615 38.73 55.33 32.10
CA PHE A 615 38.77 56.55 32.91
C PHE A 615 40.18 56.87 33.40
N GLN A 616 40.93 55.89 33.89
CA GLN A 616 42.32 56.07 34.34
C GLN A 616 43.23 56.54 33.19
N VAL A 617 43.09 55.95 31.99
CA VAL A 617 43.82 56.39 30.79
C VAL A 617 43.43 57.81 30.37
N CYS A 618 42.14 58.20 30.46
CA CYS A 618 41.69 59.58 30.22
C CYS A 618 42.38 60.59 31.16
N VAL A 619 42.43 60.26 32.45
CA VAL A 619 43.05 61.12 33.47
C VAL A 619 44.56 61.25 33.22
N ALA A 620 45.23 60.14 32.91
CA ALA A 620 46.66 60.14 32.57
C ALA A 620 46.94 60.96 31.29
N TYR A 621 46.10 60.83 30.26
CA TYR A 621 46.17 61.62 29.03
C TYR A 621 46.06 63.12 29.31
N SER A 622 45.08 63.51 30.13
CA SER A 622 44.86 64.90 30.53
C SER A 622 46.06 65.46 31.29
N HIS A 623 46.67 64.66 32.18
CA HIS A 623 47.84 65.08 32.96
C HIS A 623 49.12 65.22 32.11
N ILE A 624 49.35 64.34 31.14
CA ILE A 624 50.49 64.43 30.20
C ILE A 624 50.32 65.64 29.27
N MET A 625 49.10 65.89 28.76
CA MET A 625 48.81 67.05 27.92
C MET A 625 48.91 68.38 28.69
N CYS A 626 48.51 68.40 29.97
CA CYS A 626 48.72 69.58 30.83
C CYS A 626 50.21 69.83 31.10
N LYS A 627 51.02 68.80 31.35
CA LYS A 627 52.49 68.94 31.48
C LYS A 627 53.15 69.40 30.17
N GLY A 628 52.68 68.93 29.02
CA GLY A 628 53.15 69.39 27.70
C GLY A 628 52.80 70.86 27.40
N ARG A 629 51.67 71.36 27.90
CA ARG A 629 51.29 72.78 27.80
C ARG A 629 52.00 73.69 28.80
N ILE A 630 52.46 73.17 29.95
CA ILE A 630 53.19 73.96 30.96
C ILE A 630 54.63 74.29 30.51
N ILE A 631 55.21 73.58 29.53
CA ILE A 631 56.56 73.87 29.01
C ILE A 631 56.58 75.02 27.97
N TYR A 632 55.42 75.41 27.42
CA TYR A 632 55.31 76.59 26.55
C TYR A 632 54.53 77.72 27.25
N CYS A 633 55.11 78.26 28.33
CA CYS A 633 54.71 79.55 28.88
C CYS A 633 55.91 80.50 28.88
N SER A 634 56.25 81.03 27.70
CA SER A 634 57.06 82.25 27.59
C SER A 634 56.81 82.99 26.28
N GLY A 635 55.68 83.72 26.25
CA GLY A 635 55.47 84.82 25.31
C GLY A 635 54.72 84.49 24.02
N PHE A 636 53.68 85.30 23.76
CA PHE A 636 52.86 85.38 22.55
C PHE A 636 51.76 84.32 22.32
N ALA A 637 50.65 84.83 21.78
CA ALA A 637 49.34 84.20 21.60
C ALA A 637 49.37 82.81 20.96
N LEU A 638 48.55 81.89 21.46
CA LEU A 638 48.39 80.53 20.90
C LEU A 638 46.98 80.29 20.37
N LEU A 639 46.93 80.01 19.07
CA LEU A 639 45.84 79.38 18.33
C LEU A 639 45.54 77.94 18.83
N PRO A 640 44.33 77.40 18.60
CA PRO A 640 43.99 76.03 18.97
C PRO A 640 44.55 75.00 17.97
N CYS A 641 45.22 73.96 18.47
CA CYS A 641 45.68 72.80 17.67
C CYS A 641 44.53 71.79 17.44
N PRO A 642 44.30 71.27 16.20
CA PRO A 642 43.12 70.43 15.89
C PRO A 642 43.22 68.96 16.36
N LEU A 643 44.44 68.43 16.57
CA LEU A 643 44.68 67.00 16.85
C LEU A 643 44.32 66.54 18.28
N SER A 644 44.14 67.46 19.24
CA SER A 644 43.78 67.11 20.62
C SER A 644 42.28 66.83 20.81
N SER A 645 41.45 67.15 19.81
CA SER A 645 39.98 67.03 19.90
C SER A 645 39.50 65.60 19.66
N HIS A 646 40.13 64.85 18.76
CA HIS A 646 39.66 63.52 18.37
C HIS A 646 39.92 62.44 19.42
N LEU A 647 41.09 62.43 20.07
CA LEU A 647 41.42 61.41 21.09
C LEU A 647 40.62 61.62 22.39
N LEU A 648 40.45 62.87 22.82
CA LEU A 648 39.55 63.23 23.93
C LEU A 648 38.09 62.92 23.58
N SER A 649 37.67 63.18 22.33
CA SER A 649 36.33 62.80 21.85
C SER A 649 36.13 61.29 21.87
N VAL A 650 37.10 60.48 21.40
CA VAL A 650 37.01 59.01 21.45
C VAL A 650 36.92 58.52 22.90
N LEU A 651 37.76 59.04 23.79
CA LEU A 651 37.78 58.68 25.21
C LEU A 651 36.52 59.11 25.98
N LEU A 652 35.98 60.30 25.69
CA LEU A 652 34.70 60.77 26.21
C LEU A 652 33.53 59.97 25.63
N THR A 653 33.57 59.57 24.36
CA THR A 653 32.56 58.69 23.75
C THR A 653 32.65 57.28 24.33
N VAL A 654 33.85 56.78 24.60
CA VAL A 654 34.08 55.53 25.33
C VAL A 654 33.41 55.59 26.70
N TRP A 655 33.70 56.60 27.51
CA TRP A 655 33.14 56.76 28.84
C TRP A 655 31.62 57.00 28.83
N MET A 656 31.13 57.89 27.97
CA MET A 656 29.73 58.34 27.95
C MET A 656 28.78 57.29 27.36
N THR A 657 29.21 56.52 26.34
CA THR A 657 28.39 55.43 25.79
C THR A 657 28.30 54.24 26.73
N VAL A 658 29.35 53.92 27.48
CA VAL A 658 29.32 52.80 28.45
C VAL A 658 28.47 53.19 29.68
N TRP A 659 28.59 54.45 30.14
CA TRP A 659 27.71 55.01 31.17
C TRP A 659 26.22 55.03 30.76
N LEU A 660 25.92 55.42 29.51
CA LEU A 660 24.55 55.40 28.97
C LEU A 660 23.97 53.99 28.82
N SER A 661 24.81 52.97 28.61
CA SER A 661 24.38 51.57 28.53
C SER A 661 23.92 50.98 29.89
N ARG A 662 24.10 51.73 30.99
CA ARG A 662 23.75 51.34 32.35
C ARG A 662 22.51 52.06 32.90
N VAL A 663 22.04 53.11 32.21
CA VAL A 663 20.92 53.95 32.65
C VAL A 663 19.73 53.74 31.71
N GLU A 664 18.97 52.68 31.95
CA GLU A 664 17.58 52.63 31.50
C GLU A 664 16.73 53.54 32.39
N THR A 665 16.86 54.87 32.32
CA THR A 665 15.79 55.79 32.79
C THR A 665 16.05 57.27 32.47
N LYS A 666 15.09 57.84 31.71
CA LYS A 666 14.65 59.24 31.58
C LYS A 666 15.61 60.30 30.97
N PRO A 667 15.25 60.89 29.81
CA PRO A 667 16.08 61.86 29.07
C PRO A 667 16.18 63.27 29.68
N GLU A 668 15.58 63.54 30.85
CA GLU A 668 15.52 64.90 31.43
C GLU A 668 16.79 65.28 32.24
N CYS A 669 17.61 64.30 32.66
CA CYS A 669 18.84 64.59 33.43
C CYS A 669 20.05 64.99 32.56
N ILE A 670 19.97 64.83 31.23
CA ILE A 670 21.11 65.02 30.31
C ILE A 670 21.41 66.52 30.06
N LEU A 671 20.45 67.41 30.28
CA LEU A 671 20.57 68.84 29.93
C LEU A 671 21.30 69.71 30.96
N ILE A 672 21.54 69.23 32.18
CA ILE A 672 22.12 70.07 33.24
C ILE A 672 23.65 70.03 33.23
N LEU A 673 24.28 68.95 32.76
CA LEU A 673 25.75 68.82 32.77
C LEU A 673 26.46 69.43 31.55
N PHE A 674 25.74 69.71 30.45
CA PHE A 674 26.33 70.31 29.26
C PHE A 674 26.64 71.81 29.39
N ASN A 675 26.12 72.49 30.42
CA ASN A 675 26.27 73.94 30.61
C ASN A 675 27.33 74.35 31.66
N GLN A 676 28.10 73.41 32.21
CA GLN A 676 29.13 73.69 33.23
C GLN A 676 30.56 73.18 32.92
N CYS A 677 30.81 72.67 31.70
CA CYS A 677 32.17 72.31 31.24
C CYS A 677 32.68 73.27 30.16
#